data_AF-A0AAV9GL70-F1
#
_entry.id   AF-A0AAV9GL70-F1
#
_cell.length_a   1.000
_cell.length_b   1.000
_cell.length_c   1.000
_cell.angle_alpha   90.00
_cell.angle_beta   90.00
_cell.angle_gamma   90.00
#
_symmetry.space_group_name_H-M   'P 1'
#
loop_
_entity.id
_entity.type
_entity.pdbx_description
1 polymer ?
#
loop_
_entity_poly.entity_id
_entity_poly.type
_entity_poly.pdbx_seq_one_letter_code
_entity_poly.pdbx_strand_id
1 'polypeptide(L)'
;MLHPIVTGIWTDWSDGSAVLTVAQQHGPLVVAVTALFVNLSIGQAWNIVRFLLHQGRCTPDPQTGLYHQIQALLRNMPTSGSALWSLATTAWAWRRAKDVGAVRESAGPLLAAVLHLCALTASGILSSQVVSAGDKVLVNGARCGWSANPIGSNDNATSKLDADIVAYEVGRKLATKSLRYAQLCYNATGAGEPGACNEGFFAPSLGLKTELIPCPFSKDLCALSDRRGSLRVDTGYIDSSEHLGINTRPDSRVRFRKVMSWTPILAEENFSSGVVRDPPEPNWFDSDDSFRYYYLGPTLAGPNKTWRNETWMINNYTFWGNPDAYRLNSLTAWAGYYDDLQQSRFSPIPALRAVQNADLTLLLLTNAALYPTPVHDPWFQARSHVDAFGYNLTVARANPNSTDSSPWDSPFAADRALSVLACTEQYQVCNTTHCGPLSGFYDKNMTANLDLDPVQQATFRLLLTAFNYVTFNYAVGVHGSSLLLARNRLITLTELVSSPLPPTQWLDEAANMAAAMLAAVQQRIVDFASPPDFAVTTAFSGTVRSLDYIQPPRTAGERELCRSVRVQGHAHYNFSVTGLAVILAVGLAIIVVNLACIPSAAFWARRRLRRHTAASDDRELEWYEGDLLVAQCRLFEKQGVGPWRADGKDGVGTPMPVQSGKRFKSVPDGNDVGSGERCADVKLATP
;
A
#
# COMPACT_ATOMS: atom_id res chain seq x y z
N MET A 1 2.20 -7.95 -10.03
CA MET A 1 2.22 -7.03 -11.21
C MET A 1 3.28 -5.98 -10.92
N LEU A 2 4.39 -5.96 -11.66
CA LEU A 2 5.49 -5.03 -11.35
C LEU A 2 5.33 -3.77 -12.20
N HIS A 3 4.77 -2.73 -11.61
CA HIS A 3 4.84 -1.40 -12.19
C HIS A 3 6.29 -0.89 -12.09
N PRO A 4 6.81 -0.18 -13.11
CA PRO A 4 8.08 0.52 -12.97
C PRO A 4 8.01 1.51 -11.80
N ILE A 5 9.05 1.55 -10.97
CA ILE A 5 9.13 2.34 -9.73
C ILE A 5 10.20 3.42 -9.87
N VAL A 6 9.98 4.58 -9.24
CA VAL A 6 11.00 5.62 -9.12
C VAL A 6 12.11 5.13 -8.18
N THR A 7 13.34 5.08 -8.68
CA THR A 7 14.54 4.95 -7.85
C THR A 7 15.16 6.32 -7.63
N GLY A 8 15.66 6.57 -6.42
CA GLY A 8 16.17 7.87 -6.00
C GLY A 8 15.37 8.48 -4.84
N ILE A 9 15.60 9.77 -4.60
CA ILE A 9 15.00 10.49 -3.48
C ILE A 9 13.66 11.10 -3.90
N TRP A 10 12.64 10.92 -3.08
CA TRP A 10 11.33 11.56 -3.21
C TRP A 10 10.78 11.93 -1.82
N THR A 11 9.75 12.76 -1.78
CA THR A 11 9.12 13.20 -0.52
C THR A 11 7.82 12.45 -0.32
N ASP A 12 7.67 11.78 0.81
CA ASP A 12 6.37 11.28 1.25
C ASP A 12 5.60 12.43 1.90
N TRP A 13 4.56 12.94 1.22
CA TRP A 13 3.74 14.04 1.72
C TRP A 13 2.71 13.63 2.78
N SER A 14 2.69 12.36 3.21
CA SER A 14 1.89 11.94 4.35
C SER A 14 2.45 12.46 5.67
N ASP A 15 3.79 12.47 5.81
CA ASP A 15 4.52 12.98 6.98
C ASP A 15 5.58 14.04 6.63
N GLY A 16 5.79 14.34 5.34
CA GLY A 16 6.79 15.28 4.85
C GLY A 16 8.21 14.71 4.83
N SER A 17 8.39 13.41 5.05
CA SER A 17 9.70 12.77 5.10
C SER A 17 10.33 12.60 3.73
N ALA A 18 11.66 12.65 3.65
CA ALA A 18 12.41 12.33 2.45
C ALA A 18 12.79 10.84 2.45
N VAL A 19 12.39 10.14 1.40
CA VAL A 19 12.56 8.70 1.21
C VAL A 19 13.49 8.44 0.04
N LEU A 20 14.49 7.58 0.24
CA LEU A 20 15.38 7.06 -0.78
C LEU A 20 14.93 5.66 -1.17
N THR A 21 14.42 5.49 -2.38
CA THR A 21 14.06 4.18 -2.93
C THR A 21 15.20 3.63 -3.76
N VAL A 22 15.62 2.39 -3.48
CA VAL A 22 16.65 1.68 -4.26
C VAL A 22 16.14 0.33 -4.75
N ALA A 23 16.71 -0.12 -5.87
CA ALA A 23 16.42 -1.45 -6.42
C ALA A 23 16.79 -2.54 -5.41
N GLN A 24 16.07 -3.68 -5.46
CA GLN A 24 16.24 -4.81 -4.54
C GLN A 24 17.69 -5.26 -4.38
N GLN A 25 18.46 -5.26 -5.48
CA GLN A 25 19.87 -5.67 -5.51
C GLN A 25 20.81 -4.75 -4.71
N HIS A 26 20.45 -3.48 -4.51
CA HIS A 26 21.27 -2.49 -3.82
C HIS A 26 20.82 -2.22 -2.38
N GLY A 27 19.58 -2.57 -2.02
CA GLY A 27 19.06 -2.39 -0.66
C GLY A 27 19.95 -3.00 0.44
N PRO A 28 20.31 -4.29 0.35
CA PRO A 28 21.18 -4.93 1.34
C PRO A 28 22.56 -4.26 1.46
N LEU A 29 23.08 -3.67 0.38
CA LEU A 29 24.35 -2.95 0.40
C LEU A 29 24.26 -1.69 1.27
N VAL A 30 23.18 -0.90 1.14
CA VAL A 30 22.95 0.30 1.96
C VAL A 30 22.83 -0.08 3.44
N VAL A 31 22.09 -1.15 3.75
CA VAL A 31 21.96 -1.66 5.12
C VAL A 31 23.33 -2.08 5.67
N ALA A 32 24.11 -2.84 4.91
CA ALA A 32 25.42 -3.32 5.33
C ALA A 32 26.42 -2.16 5.57
N VAL A 33 26.48 -1.19 4.64
CA VAL A 33 27.35 -0.01 4.78
C VAL A 33 26.96 0.82 6.01
N THR A 34 25.66 1.01 6.23
CA THR A 34 25.16 1.75 7.41
C THR A 34 25.51 1.02 8.70
N ALA A 35 25.31 -0.29 8.77
CA ALA A 35 25.64 -1.09 9.95
C ALA A 35 27.16 -1.08 10.24
N LEU A 36 28.00 -1.19 9.21
CA LEU A 36 29.46 -1.07 9.34
C LEU A 36 29.86 0.31 9.87
N PHE A 37 29.26 1.38 9.34
CA PHE A 37 29.52 2.74 9.79
C PHE A 37 29.11 2.98 11.25
N VAL A 38 27.94 2.47 11.65
CA VAL A 38 27.46 2.53 13.05
C VAL A 38 28.41 1.77 13.98
N ASN A 39 28.81 0.55 13.61
CA ASN A 39 29.76 -0.24 14.40
C ASN A 39 31.12 0.45 14.54
N LEU A 40 31.63 1.06 13.45
CA LEU A 40 32.86 1.85 13.50
C LEU A 40 32.71 3.04 14.47
N SER A 41 31.61 3.79 14.34
CA SER A 41 31.35 4.98 15.16
C SER A 41 31.23 4.65 16.65
N ILE A 42 30.48 3.60 17.00
CA ILE A 42 30.34 3.15 18.39
C ILE A 42 31.66 2.56 18.91
N GLY A 43 32.42 1.88 18.06
CA GLY A 43 33.80 1.48 18.39
C GLY A 43 34.68 2.67 18.79
N GLN A 44 34.54 3.82 18.12
CA GLN A 44 35.21 5.06 18.53
C GLN A 44 34.62 5.66 19.81
N ALA A 45 33.32 5.51 20.06
CA ALA A 45 32.72 5.94 21.32
C ALA A 45 33.34 5.22 22.53
N TRP A 46 33.71 3.94 22.40
CA TRP A 46 34.42 3.21 23.44
C TRP A 46 35.74 3.88 23.84
N ASN A 47 36.49 4.39 22.86
CA ASN A 47 37.75 5.10 23.12
C ASN A 47 37.54 6.35 23.99
N ILE A 48 36.43 7.07 23.76
CA ILE A 48 36.05 8.22 24.57
C ILE A 48 35.65 7.75 25.98
N VAL A 49 34.81 6.72 26.09
CA VAL A 49 34.34 6.19 27.38
C VAL A 49 35.51 5.71 28.25
N ARG A 50 36.43 4.91 27.70
CA ARG A 50 37.59 4.41 28.47
C ARG A 50 38.53 5.54 28.89
N PHE A 51 38.69 6.58 28.06
CA PHE A 51 39.44 7.78 28.42
C PHE A 51 38.76 8.53 29.58
N LEU A 52 37.46 8.78 29.50
CA LEU A 52 36.72 9.47 30.56
C LEU A 52 36.73 8.68 31.88
N LEU A 53 36.54 7.36 31.82
CA LEU A 53 36.63 6.49 32.99
C LEU A 53 38.02 6.51 33.62
N HIS A 54 39.07 6.46 32.79
CA HIS A 54 40.44 6.56 33.28
C HIS A 54 40.67 7.90 33.98
N GLN A 55 40.39 9.00 33.28
CA GLN A 55 40.60 10.37 33.76
C GLN A 55 39.76 10.72 35.00
N GLY A 56 38.55 10.15 35.10
CA GLY A 56 37.67 10.33 36.26
C GLY A 56 38.13 9.55 37.48
N ARG A 57 38.85 8.44 37.29
CA ARG A 57 39.43 7.62 38.36
C ARG A 57 40.81 8.11 38.81
N CYS A 58 41.54 8.84 37.97
CA CYS A 58 42.85 9.40 38.29
C CYS A 58 42.84 10.23 39.59
N THR A 59 43.74 9.88 40.50
CA THR A 59 43.93 10.54 41.80
C THR A 59 45.44 10.64 42.12
N PRO A 60 45.90 11.72 42.76
CA PRO A 60 47.29 11.84 43.22
C PRO A 60 47.58 10.97 44.47
N ASP A 61 46.55 10.46 45.15
CA ASP A 61 46.72 9.66 46.35
C ASP A 61 47.29 8.26 46.03
N PRO A 62 48.13 7.66 46.90
CA PRO A 62 48.58 6.27 46.74
C PRO A 62 47.41 5.29 46.64
N GLN A 63 47.41 4.45 45.61
CA GLN A 63 46.34 3.48 45.34
C GLN A 63 46.84 2.03 45.34
N THR A 64 45.89 1.09 45.33
CA THR A 64 46.18 -0.34 45.31
C THR A 64 46.68 -0.83 43.94
N GLY A 65 47.35 -1.99 43.92
CA GLY A 65 47.78 -2.63 42.66
C GLY A 65 46.61 -2.91 41.70
N LEU A 66 45.43 -3.26 42.23
CA LEU A 66 44.21 -3.46 41.43
C LEU A 66 43.79 -2.15 40.71
N TYR A 67 43.85 -1.01 41.40
CA TYR A 67 43.54 0.28 40.80
C TYR A 67 44.44 0.56 39.58
N HIS A 68 45.76 0.39 39.72
CA HIS A 68 46.71 0.63 38.64
C HIS A 68 46.56 -0.38 37.49
N GLN A 69 46.24 -1.64 37.80
CA GLN A 69 45.91 -2.64 36.77
C GLN A 69 44.65 -2.23 35.97
N ILE A 70 43.61 -1.74 36.64
CA ILE A 70 42.39 -1.24 35.97
C ILE A 70 42.70 -0.02 35.09
N GLN A 71 43.51 0.93 35.56
CA GLN A 71 43.93 2.09 34.75
C GLN A 71 44.71 1.65 33.51
N ALA A 72 45.66 0.72 33.67
CA ALA A 72 46.41 0.14 32.56
C ALA A 72 45.49 -0.58 31.56
N LEU A 73 44.47 -1.30 32.03
CA LEU A 73 43.48 -1.95 31.18
C LEU A 73 42.63 -0.94 30.39
N LEU A 74 42.12 0.11 31.04
CA LEU A 74 41.35 1.18 30.38
C LEU A 74 42.18 1.89 29.29
N ARG A 75 43.49 2.08 29.54
CA ARG A 75 44.41 2.72 28.60
C ARG A 75 44.74 1.86 27.38
N ASN A 76 44.76 0.54 27.53
CA ASN A 76 45.34 -0.37 26.52
C ASN A 76 44.33 -1.33 25.88
N MET A 77 43.10 -1.44 26.37
CA MET A 77 42.10 -2.32 25.78
C MET A 77 41.27 -1.58 24.70
N PRO A 78 41.46 -1.92 23.40
CA PRO A 78 40.87 -1.15 22.31
C PRO A 78 39.39 -1.45 22.07
N THR A 79 38.86 -2.58 22.55
CA THR A 79 37.45 -2.94 22.38
C THR A 79 36.79 -3.17 23.73
N SER A 80 35.49 -2.92 23.83
CA SER A 80 34.72 -3.16 25.06
C SER A 80 34.70 -4.65 25.45
N GLY A 81 34.73 -5.55 24.46
CA GLY A 81 34.81 -7.00 24.69
C GLY A 81 36.13 -7.44 25.33
N SER A 82 37.28 -6.97 24.82
CA SER A 82 38.57 -7.29 25.42
C SER A 82 38.73 -6.65 26.79
N ALA A 83 38.25 -5.41 26.95
CA ALA A 83 38.22 -4.72 28.24
C ALA A 83 37.37 -5.49 29.26
N LEU A 84 36.16 -5.92 28.90
CA LEU A 84 35.27 -6.68 29.77
C LEU A 84 35.94 -7.97 30.25
N TRP A 85 36.50 -8.75 29.33
CA TRP A 85 37.17 -10.01 29.66
C TRP A 85 38.38 -9.79 30.59
N SER A 86 39.25 -8.84 30.25
CA SER A 86 40.43 -8.55 31.08
C SER A 86 40.07 -7.97 32.44
N LEU A 87 39.11 -7.04 32.51
CA LEU A 87 38.62 -6.50 33.78
C LEU A 87 37.98 -7.59 34.65
N ALA A 88 37.22 -8.51 34.06
CA ALA A 88 36.58 -9.60 34.79
C ALA A 88 37.60 -10.62 35.32
N THR A 89 38.59 -10.99 34.50
CA THR A 89 39.66 -11.89 34.94
C THR A 89 40.53 -11.25 36.02
N THR A 90 40.86 -9.96 35.92
CA THR A 90 41.54 -9.21 36.97
C THR A 90 40.69 -9.18 38.24
N ALA A 91 39.42 -8.77 38.18
CA ALA A 91 38.53 -8.75 39.35
C ALA A 91 38.43 -10.13 40.02
N TRP A 92 38.34 -11.20 39.22
CA TRP A 92 38.30 -12.58 39.71
C TRP A 92 39.59 -13.02 40.39
N ALA A 93 40.75 -12.60 39.88
CA ALA A 93 42.06 -12.88 40.49
C ALA A 93 42.17 -12.21 41.86
N TRP A 94 41.64 -10.99 42.01
CA TRP A 94 41.65 -10.23 43.26
C TRP A 94 40.50 -10.56 44.22
N ARG A 95 39.60 -11.50 43.89
CA ARG A 95 38.37 -11.77 44.67
C ARG A 95 38.59 -12.24 46.12
N ARG A 96 39.78 -12.77 46.43
CA ARG A 96 40.14 -13.25 47.77
C ARG A 96 40.97 -12.25 48.57
N ALA A 97 41.39 -11.14 47.96
CA ALA A 97 42.17 -10.10 48.63
C ALA A 97 41.22 -9.19 49.44
N LYS A 98 41.17 -9.40 50.76
CA LYS A 98 40.18 -8.77 51.67
C LYS A 98 40.31 -7.25 51.75
N ASP A 99 41.50 -6.68 51.55
CA ASP A 99 41.77 -5.25 51.79
C ASP A 99 41.71 -4.37 50.51
N VAL A 100 41.35 -4.95 49.37
CA VAL A 100 41.49 -4.29 48.05
C VAL A 100 40.15 -3.87 47.46
N GLY A 101 39.02 -4.25 48.08
CA GLY A 101 37.68 -3.84 47.64
C GLY A 101 37.36 -4.22 46.18
N ALA A 102 37.78 -5.40 45.73
CA ALA A 102 37.82 -5.79 44.32
C ALA A 102 36.49 -5.60 43.57
N VAL A 103 35.36 -5.91 44.22
CA VAL A 103 34.03 -5.72 43.64
C VAL A 103 33.73 -4.24 43.43
N ARG A 104 34.02 -3.38 44.41
CA ARG A 104 33.74 -1.93 44.35
C ARG A 104 34.59 -1.25 43.28
N GLU A 105 35.88 -1.59 43.24
CA GLU A 105 36.84 -0.96 42.31
C GLU A 105 36.60 -1.37 40.85
N SER A 106 36.18 -2.61 40.61
CA SER A 106 35.92 -3.12 39.26
C SER A 106 34.49 -2.87 38.75
N ALA A 107 33.52 -2.63 39.64
CA ALA A 107 32.10 -2.52 39.26
C ALA A 107 31.83 -1.44 38.19
N GLY A 108 32.36 -0.24 38.35
CA GLY A 108 32.14 0.87 37.40
C GLY A 108 32.67 0.58 35.99
N PRO A 109 33.97 0.26 35.83
CA PRO A 109 34.55 -0.11 34.54
C PRO A 109 33.90 -1.34 33.89
N LEU A 110 33.57 -2.37 34.68
CA LEU A 110 32.86 -3.56 34.19
C LEU A 110 31.47 -3.21 33.68
N LEU A 111 30.69 -2.45 34.45
CA LEU A 111 29.36 -2.02 34.04
C LEU A 111 29.42 -1.20 32.75
N ALA A 112 30.38 -0.28 32.62
CA ALA A 112 30.55 0.50 31.41
C ALA A 112 30.93 -0.37 30.20
N ALA A 113 31.80 -1.37 30.37
CA ALA A 113 32.17 -2.29 29.31
C ALA A 113 30.99 -3.16 28.85
N VAL A 114 30.18 -3.66 29.80
CA VAL A 114 28.94 -4.41 29.51
C VAL A 114 27.94 -3.52 28.78
N LEU A 115 27.62 -2.35 29.33
CA LEU A 115 26.66 -1.41 28.72
C LEU A 115 27.08 -1.01 27.31
N HIS A 116 28.36 -0.72 27.10
CA HIS A 116 28.88 -0.39 25.79
C HIS A 116 28.80 -1.58 24.81
N LEU A 117 29.12 -2.80 25.27
CA LEU A 117 29.01 -3.99 24.44
C LEU A 117 27.54 -4.25 24.03
N CYS A 118 26.59 -4.10 24.96
CA CYS A 118 25.16 -4.18 24.67
C CYS A 118 24.72 -3.07 23.70
N ALA A 119 25.20 -1.84 23.88
CA ALA A 119 24.89 -0.73 22.97
C ALA A 119 25.43 -0.98 21.56
N LEU A 120 26.64 -1.53 21.43
CA LEU A 120 27.25 -1.90 20.15
C LEU A 120 26.42 -2.97 19.42
N THR A 121 26.05 -4.05 20.13
CA THR A 121 25.25 -5.12 19.52
C THR A 121 23.84 -4.66 19.15
N ALA A 122 23.17 -3.94 20.05
CA ALA A 122 21.83 -3.41 19.81
C ALA A 122 21.80 -2.43 18.64
N SER A 123 22.78 -1.52 18.56
CA SER A 123 22.82 -0.51 17.49
C SER A 123 23.09 -1.14 16.12
N GLY A 124 23.93 -2.18 16.04
CA GLY A 124 24.14 -2.92 14.80
C GLY A 124 22.84 -3.53 14.27
N ILE A 125 22.06 -4.17 15.15
CA ILE A 125 20.78 -4.81 14.79
C ILE A 125 19.71 -3.77 14.42
N LEU A 126 19.56 -2.72 15.24
CA LEU A 126 18.50 -1.72 15.09
C LEU A 126 18.79 -0.68 14.00
N SER A 127 20.03 -0.57 13.50
CA SER A 127 20.40 0.39 12.45
C SER A 127 19.55 0.25 11.18
N SER A 128 19.16 -0.98 10.82
CA SER A 128 18.30 -1.25 9.66
C SER A 128 16.86 -0.76 9.86
N GLN A 129 16.34 -0.82 11.08
CA GLN A 129 14.99 -0.37 11.40
C GLN A 129 14.88 1.15 11.41
N VAL A 130 15.89 1.84 11.96
CA VAL A 130 15.94 3.30 12.03
C VAL A 130 15.99 3.94 10.64
N VAL A 131 16.54 3.21 9.68
CA VAL A 131 16.67 3.68 8.30
C VAL A 131 15.53 3.19 7.41
N SER A 132 14.70 2.22 7.82
CA SER A 132 13.58 1.77 7.01
C SER A 132 12.50 2.86 6.87
N ALA A 133 12.03 3.10 5.65
CA ALA A 133 10.91 3.99 5.34
C ALA A 133 9.62 3.23 4.91
N GLY A 134 9.56 1.92 5.19
CA GLY A 134 8.40 1.07 4.88
C GLY A 134 8.29 0.63 3.42
N ASP A 135 7.14 0.08 3.03
CA ASP A 135 6.96 -0.64 1.77
C ASP A 135 6.25 0.17 0.67
N LYS A 136 6.10 1.47 0.87
CA LYS A 136 5.42 2.37 -0.07
C LYS A 136 6.40 2.82 -1.14
N VAL A 137 6.04 2.62 -2.41
CA VAL A 137 6.89 2.97 -3.54
C VAL A 137 6.15 3.89 -4.51
N LEU A 138 6.89 4.76 -5.18
CA LEU A 138 6.34 5.73 -6.13
C LEU A 138 6.36 5.15 -7.54
N VAL A 139 5.21 5.15 -8.23
CA VAL A 139 5.05 4.60 -9.59
C VAL A 139 5.72 5.50 -10.62
N ASN A 140 6.34 4.91 -11.64
CA ASN A 140 7.05 5.59 -12.72
C ASN A 140 6.73 5.00 -14.10
N GLY A 141 5.54 5.25 -14.64
CA GLY A 141 5.17 4.80 -15.98
C GLY A 141 6.02 5.44 -17.08
N ALA A 142 6.29 4.69 -18.16
CA ALA A 142 6.94 5.22 -19.36
C ALA A 142 6.09 6.31 -20.04
N ARG A 143 4.77 6.18 -19.94
CA ARG A 143 3.78 7.21 -20.25
C ARG A 143 2.84 7.34 -19.05
N CYS A 144 2.20 8.48 -18.94
CA CYS A 144 1.11 8.73 -17.99
C CYS A 144 -0.03 9.42 -18.71
N GLY A 145 -1.25 9.27 -18.21
CA GLY A 145 -2.44 9.88 -18.78
C GLY A 145 -3.56 8.87 -19.02
N TRP A 146 -4.51 9.27 -19.86
CA TRP A 146 -5.72 8.50 -20.15
C TRP A 146 -5.67 7.89 -21.54
N SER A 147 -6.30 6.73 -21.72
CA SER A 147 -6.62 6.27 -23.08
C SER A 147 -7.44 7.33 -23.79
N ALA A 148 -7.05 7.67 -25.01
CA ALA A 148 -7.76 8.63 -25.84
C ALA A 148 -9.24 8.26 -25.90
N ASN A 149 -10.10 9.16 -25.43
CA ASN A 149 -11.53 9.12 -25.73
C ASN A 149 -11.72 10.11 -26.88
N PRO A 150 -11.91 9.68 -28.14
CA PRO A 150 -12.02 10.58 -29.29
C PRO A 150 -13.39 11.25 -29.38
N ILE A 151 -13.98 11.58 -28.23
CA ILE A 151 -15.15 12.45 -28.16
C ILE A 151 -14.62 13.89 -28.28
N GLY A 152 -14.41 14.31 -29.53
CA GLY A 152 -14.15 15.71 -29.89
C GLY A 152 -12.82 16.04 -30.57
N SER A 153 -12.00 15.07 -30.96
CA SER A 153 -10.87 15.35 -31.88
C SER A 153 -11.38 15.32 -33.33
N ASN A 154 -10.94 16.30 -34.12
CA ASN A 154 -11.17 16.37 -35.58
C ASN A 154 -10.34 15.31 -36.33
N ASP A 155 -10.21 14.12 -35.77
CA ASP A 155 -9.47 13.03 -36.38
C ASP A 155 -10.34 12.34 -37.44
N ASN A 156 -9.70 11.85 -38.51
CA ASN A 156 -10.38 11.08 -39.54
C ASN A 156 -11.18 9.92 -38.92
N ALA A 157 -12.33 9.58 -39.50
CA ALA A 157 -13.24 8.57 -38.96
C ALA A 157 -12.57 7.19 -38.72
N THR A 158 -11.54 6.86 -39.49
CA THR A 158 -10.73 5.63 -39.35
C THR A 158 -9.85 5.64 -38.09
N SER A 159 -9.11 6.73 -37.85
CA SER A 159 -8.29 6.89 -36.63
C SER A 159 -9.13 6.92 -35.36
N LYS A 160 -10.37 7.41 -35.46
CA LYS A 160 -11.33 7.41 -34.35
C LYS A 160 -11.77 6.00 -33.97
N LEU A 161 -12.13 5.15 -34.94
CA LEU A 161 -12.55 3.78 -34.66
C LEU A 161 -11.43 2.94 -34.03
N ASP A 162 -10.19 3.06 -34.53
CA ASP A 162 -9.05 2.35 -33.95
C ASP A 162 -8.81 2.79 -32.50
N ALA A 163 -8.91 4.09 -32.20
CA ALA A 163 -8.81 4.60 -30.83
C ALA A 163 -9.94 4.10 -29.92
N ASP A 164 -11.18 4.05 -30.42
CA ASP A 164 -12.33 3.50 -29.69
C ASP A 164 -12.15 2.02 -29.37
N ILE A 165 -11.63 1.22 -30.32
CA ILE A 165 -11.30 -0.21 -30.10
C ILE A 165 -10.24 -0.34 -29.00
N VAL A 166 -9.17 0.44 -29.06
CA VAL A 166 -8.11 0.40 -28.04
C VAL A 166 -8.65 0.80 -26.67
N ALA A 167 -9.44 1.87 -26.58
CA ALA A 167 -10.07 2.32 -25.34
C ALA A 167 -11.02 1.27 -24.76
N TYR A 168 -11.80 0.60 -25.62
CA TYR A 168 -12.67 -0.51 -25.23
C TYR A 168 -11.87 -1.68 -24.65
N GLU A 169 -10.80 -2.11 -25.32
CA GLU A 169 -9.96 -3.22 -24.85
C GLU A 169 -9.23 -2.90 -23.54
N VAL A 170 -8.75 -1.66 -23.36
CA VAL A 170 -8.20 -1.18 -22.08
C VAL A 170 -9.26 -1.21 -21.00
N GLY A 171 -10.47 -0.71 -21.28
CA GLY A 171 -11.60 -0.76 -20.34
C GLY A 171 -12.01 -2.17 -19.96
N ARG A 172 -12.07 -3.09 -20.93
CA ARG A 172 -12.41 -4.50 -20.72
C ARG A 172 -11.39 -5.22 -19.84
N LYS A 173 -10.09 -5.00 -20.08
CA LYS A 173 -9.03 -5.57 -19.24
C LYS A 173 -9.06 -5.02 -17.83
N LEU A 174 -9.22 -3.70 -17.67
CA LEU A 174 -9.40 -3.08 -16.37
C LEU A 174 -10.55 -3.73 -15.62
N ALA A 175 -11.74 -3.70 -16.21
CA ALA A 175 -12.96 -4.09 -15.52
C ALA A 175 -12.89 -5.58 -15.11
N THR A 176 -12.34 -6.44 -15.96
CA THR A 176 -12.10 -7.87 -15.64
C THR A 176 -11.14 -8.04 -14.47
N LYS A 177 -10.03 -7.29 -14.47
CA LYS A 177 -9.05 -7.33 -13.37
C LYS A 177 -9.67 -6.84 -12.06
N SER A 178 -10.43 -5.75 -12.11
CA SER A 178 -11.05 -5.12 -10.95
C SER A 178 -12.18 -5.96 -10.35
N LEU A 179 -13.02 -6.59 -11.18
CA LEU A 179 -14.04 -7.53 -10.72
C LEU A 179 -13.41 -8.71 -9.99
N ARG A 180 -12.36 -9.31 -10.57
CA ARG A 180 -11.61 -10.39 -9.92
C ARG A 180 -10.98 -9.94 -8.61
N TYR A 181 -10.40 -8.75 -8.57
CA TYR A 181 -9.81 -8.19 -7.36
C TYR A 181 -10.88 -7.95 -6.28
N ALA A 182 -12.04 -7.40 -6.62
CA ALA A 182 -13.13 -7.20 -5.67
C ALA A 182 -13.64 -8.52 -5.07
N GLN A 183 -13.81 -9.55 -5.89
CA GLN A 183 -14.20 -10.87 -5.40
C GLN A 183 -13.16 -11.49 -4.45
N LEU A 184 -11.87 -11.24 -4.69
CA LEU A 184 -10.78 -11.77 -3.86
C LEU A 184 -10.50 -10.93 -2.59
N CYS A 185 -10.62 -9.60 -2.66
CA CYS A 185 -10.08 -8.68 -1.66
C CYS A 185 -11.15 -7.83 -0.95
N TYR A 186 -12.33 -7.65 -1.54
CA TYR A 186 -13.43 -6.91 -0.93
C TYR A 186 -14.50 -7.85 -0.34
N ASN A 187 -14.79 -8.96 -1.02
CA ASN A 187 -15.83 -9.91 -0.61
C ASN A 187 -15.30 -11.07 0.26
N ALA A 188 -14.00 -11.07 0.60
CA ALA A 188 -13.42 -12.11 1.44
C ALA A 188 -13.87 -11.93 2.90
N THR A 189 -14.92 -12.66 3.29
CA THR A 189 -15.14 -13.02 4.70
C THR A 189 -13.98 -13.92 5.16
N GLY A 190 -12.86 -13.31 5.54
CA GLY A 190 -11.80 -13.94 6.34
C GLY A 190 -10.88 -14.97 5.67
N ALA A 191 -10.87 -15.11 4.33
CA ALA A 191 -10.04 -16.13 3.64
C ALA A 191 -9.33 -15.64 2.36
N GLY A 192 -9.16 -14.33 2.17
CA GLY A 192 -8.27 -13.82 1.13
C GLY A 192 -6.81 -14.06 1.52
N GLU A 193 -5.97 -14.57 0.61
CA GLU A 193 -4.52 -14.60 0.83
C GLU A 193 -4.03 -13.16 1.07
N PRO A 194 -3.56 -12.79 2.28
CA PRO A 194 -3.21 -11.41 2.59
C PRO A 194 -2.17 -10.83 1.64
N GLY A 195 -1.30 -11.69 1.09
CA GLY A 195 -0.28 -11.31 0.10
C GLY A 195 -0.85 -10.86 -1.25
N ALA A 196 -1.97 -11.42 -1.71
CA ALA A 196 -2.53 -11.09 -3.03
C ALA A 196 -3.22 -9.72 -3.07
N CYS A 197 -3.72 -9.24 -1.92
CA CYS A 197 -4.42 -7.97 -1.81
C CYS A 197 -3.49 -6.80 -1.44
N ASN A 198 -2.31 -7.08 -0.86
CA ASN A 198 -1.34 -6.06 -0.42
C ASN A 198 -0.31 -5.66 -1.50
N GLU A 199 -0.53 -6.06 -2.76
CA GLU A 199 0.35 -5.68 -3.87
C GLU A 199 -0.37 -4.85 -4.92
N GLY A 200 0.26 -3.74 -5.34
CA GLY A 200 -0.17 -2.97 -6.52
C GLY A 200 -1.16 -1.83 -6.25
N PHE A 201 -1.75 -1.75 -5.06
CA PHE A 201 -2.54 -0.60 -4.60
C PHE A 201 -1.98 -0.02 -3.30
N PHE A 202 -2.39 1.21 -2.96
CA PHE A 202 -1.99 1.85 -1.71
C PHE A 202 -2.70 1.23 -0.49
N ALA A 203 -4.01 1.03 -0.60
CA ALA A 203 -4.84 0.31 0.36
C ALA A 203 -5.38 -0.98 -0.27
N PRO A 204 -5.44 -2.11 0.45
CA PRO A 204 -5.95 -3.37 -0.10
C PRO A 204 -7.45 -3.35 -0.39
N SER A 205 -8.21 -2.50 0.32
CA SER A 205 -9.61 -2.25 0.02
C SER A 205 -10.02 -0.87 0.51
N LEU A 206 -11.08 -0.34 -0.10
CA LEU A 206 -11.75 0.89 0.31
C LEU A 206 -12.96 0.54 1.18
N GLY A 207 -13.14 1.26 2.28
CA GLY A 207 -14.24 1.00 3.21
C GLY A 207 -15.61 1.19 2.55
N LEU A 208 -16.52 0.24 2.80
CA LEU A 208 -17.91 0.28 2.37
C LEU A 208 -18.83 0.18 3.58
N LYS A 209 -19.73 1.14 3.74
CA LYS A 209 -20.81 1.08 4.72
C LYS A 209 -22.09 0.71 4.01
N THR A 210 -22.69 -0.42 4.40
CA THR A 210 -23.94 -0.89 3.83
C THR A 210 -25.05 -0.75 4.87
N GLU A 211 -26.20 -0.25 4.46
CA GLU A 211 -27.38 -0.10 5.31
C GLU A 211 -28.66 -0.39 4.52
N LEU A 212 -29.64 -1.02 5.16
CA LEU A 212 -30.96 -1.21 4.57
C LEU A 212 -31.82 0.01 4.90
N ILE A 213 -32.36 0.66 3.87
CA ILE A 213 -33.18 1.86 3.99
C ILE A 213 -34.58 1.62 3.41
N PRO A 214 -35.57 2.45 3.77
CA PRO A 214 -36.85 2.46 3.07
C PRO A 214 -36.67 2.79 1.59
N CYS A 215 -37.62 2.32 0.77
CA CYS A 215 -37.61 2.63 -0.65
C CYS A 215 -37.57 4.16 -0.90
N PRO A 216 -36.61 4.68 -1.69
CA PRO A 216 -36.47 6.10 -1.95
C PRO A 216 -37.42 6.62 -3.05
N PHE A 217 -38.15 5.72 -3.72
CA PHE A 217 -39.08 6.02 -4.79
C PHE A 217 -40.54 6.06 -4.30
N SER A 218 -41.47 6.35 -5.21
CA SER A 218 -42.92 6.28 -4.92
C SER A 218 -43.33 4.86 -4.52
N LYS A 219 -44.28 4.72 -3.58
CA LYS A 219 -44.68 3.42 -3.00
C LYS A 219 -45.07 2.37 -4.04
N ASP A 220 -45.74 2.78 -5.11
CA ASP A 220 -46.23 1.89 -6.17
C ASP A 220 -45.11 1.38 -7.08
N LEU A 221 -43.87 1.88 -6.93
CA LEU A 221 -42.73 1.46 -7.73
C LEU A 221 -41.93 0.33 -7.08
N CYS A 222 -41.94 0.24 -5.74
CA CYS A 222 -41.02 -0.59 -4.98
C CYS A 222 -41.55 -2.01 -4.85
N ALA A 223 -40.72 -3.02 -5.15
CA ALA A 223 -41.12 -4.43 -4.94
C ALA A 223 -41.24 -4.81 -3.46
N LEU A 224 -40.52 -4.09 -2.60
CA LEU A 224 -40.52 -4.28 -1.16
C LEU A 224 -41.12 -3.05 -0.48
N SER A 225 -42.24 -3.24 0.22
CA SER A 225 -42.99 -2.17 0.89
C SER A 225 -42.49 -1.85 2.31
N ASP A 226 -41.48 -2.57 2.80
CA ASP A 226 -40.95 -2.45 4.16
C ASP A 226 -39.89 -1.35 4.32
N ARG A 227 -39.55 -1.04 5.59
CA ARG A 227 -38.43 -0.13 5.95
C ARG A 227 -37.04 -0.62 5.50
N ARG A 228 -36.96 -1.77 4.83
CA ARG A 228 -35.74 -2.42 4.34
C ARG A 228 -35.82 -2.75 2.84
N GLY A 229 -36.57 -1.96 2.09
CA GLY A 229 -36.83 -2.20 0.68
C GLY A 229 -35.68 -1.86 -0.27
N SER A 230 -34.66 -1.16 0.21
CA SER A 230 -33.52 -0.72 -0.58
C SER A 230 -32.21 -0.90 0.17
N LEU A 231 -31.14 -1.19 -0.57
CA LEU A 231 -29.78 -1.22 -0.05
C LEU A 231 -29.13 0.12 -0.34
N ARG A 232 -28.59 0.78 0.67
CA ARG A 232 -27.73 1.95 0.51
C ARG A 232 -26.28 1.58 0.84
N VAL A 233 -25.39 1.96 -0.05
CA VAL A 233 -23.94 1.79 0.09
C VAL A 233 -23.31 3.17 0.07
N ASP A 234 -22.56 3.46 1.12
CA ASP A 234 -21.84 4.71 1.30
C ASP A 234 -20.35 4.42 1.45
N THR A 235 -19.53 5.03 0.59
CA THR A 235 -18.07 4.87 0.66
C THR A 235 -17.45 5.58 1.86
N GLY A 236 -18.20 6.48 2.51
CA GLY A 236 -17.62 7.52 3.33
C GLY A 236 -16.69 8.42 2.50
N TYR A 237 -15.85 9.20 3.18
CA TYR A 237 -14.86 10.03 2.51
C TYR A 237 -13.62 9.22 2.13
N ILE A 238 -13.41 9.07 0.83
CA ILE A 238 -12.21 8.52 0.22
C ILE A 238 -11.18 9.66 0.07
N ASP A 239 -10.10 9.63 0.84
CA ASP A 239 -9.02 10.60 0.73
C ASP A 239 -8.06 10.24 -0.42
N SER A 240 -7.72 11.23 -1.25
CA SER A 240 -6.84 11.05 -2.41
C SER A 240 -5.47 10.49 -2.04
N SER A 241 -4.91 10.91 -0.90
CA SER A 241 -3.58 10.48 -0.46
C SER A 241 -3.65 9.22 0.39
N GLU A 242 -4.53 9.17 1.39
CA GLU A 242 -4.54 8.10 2.41
C GLU A 242 -5.21 6.82 1.95
N HIS A 243 -6.11 6.88 0.95
CA HIS A 243 -6.79 5.69 0.45
C HIS A 243 -6.36 5.33 -0.98
N LEU A 244 -6.12 6.33 -1.83
CA LEU A 244 -5.79 6.12 -3.25
C LEU A 244 -4.29 6.28 -3.57
N GLY A 245 -3.48 6.71 -2.60
CA GLY A 245 -2.02 6.78 -2.75
C GLY A 245 -1.51 7.99 -3.54
N ILE A 246 -2.36 8.98 -3.86
CA ILE A 246 -1.96 10.19 -4.57
C ILE A 246 -1.14 11.09 -3.61
N ASN A 247 0.17 11.01 -3.72
CA ASN A 247 1.20 11.71 -2.95
C ASN A 247 1.22 13.22 -3.24
N THR A 248 0.23 13.91 -2.68
CA THR A 248 0.09 15.37 -2.72
C THR A 248 0.28 15.94 -1.33
N ARG A 249 0.65 17.22 -1.26
CA ARG A 249 0.77 17.93 0.01
C ARG A 249 -0.54 17.89 0.80
N PRO A 250 -0.49 17.93 2.15
CA PRO A 250 -1.70 17.83 2.98
C PRO A 250 -2.79 18.86 2.66
N ASP A 251 -2.41 20.08 2.28
CA ASP A 251 -3.29 21.17 1.85
C ASP A 251 -3.93 20.91 0.47
N SER A 252 -3.26 20.19 -0.41
CA SER A 252 -3.74 19.88 -1.77
C SER A 252 -4.49 18.55 -1.89
N ARG A 253 -4.83 17.90 -0.77
CA ARG A 253 -5.63 16.66 -0.77
C ARG A 253 -7.09 16.95 -1.10
N VAL A 254 -7.74 15.98 -1.75
CA VAL A 254 -9.16 16.01 -2.08
C VAL A 254 -9.82 14.78 -1.47
N ARG A 255 -11.03 14.96 -0.93
CA ARG A 255 -11.86 13.83 -0.48
C ARG A 255 -13.04 13.65 -1.41
N PHE A 256 -13.38 12.40 -1.66
CA PHE A 256 -14.49 12.02 -2.52
C PHE A 256 -15.42 11.07 -1.80
N ARG A 257 -16.72 11.25 -1.93
CA ARG A 257 -17.72 10.34 -1.38
C ARG A 257 -18.72 9.98 -2.46
N LYS A 258 -19.02 8.69 -2.58
CA LYS A 258 -20.09 8.18 -3.41
C LYS A 258 -21.15 7.51 -2.54
N VAL A 259 -22.40 7.86 -2.80
CA VAL A 259 -23.56 7.23 -2.18
C VAL A 259 -24.37 6.57 -3.26
N MET A 260 -24.71 5.30 -3.06
CA MET A 260 -25.48 4.51 -4.01
C MET A 260 -26.68 3.88 -3.29
N SER A 261 -27.85 3.88 -3.93
CA SER A 261 -29.02 3.16 -3.38
C SER A 261 -29.69 2.29 -4.44
N TRP A 262 -29.80 0.98 -4.18
CA TRP A 262 -30.42 -0.01 -5.06
C TRP A 262 -31.78 -0.42 -4.54
N THR A 263 -32.74 -0.52 -5.45
CA THR A 263 -34.13 -0.87 -5.14
C THR A 263 -34.69 -1.76 -6.24
N PRO A 264 -35.14 -2.98 -5.94
CA PRO A 264 -35.92 -3.77 -6.88
C PRO A 264 -37.28 -3.11 -7.12
N ILE A 265 -37.65 -2.93 -8.39
CA ILE A 265 -38.89 -2.22 -8.76
C ILE A 265 -39.86 -3.11 -9.53
N LEU A 266 -41.16 -2.85 -9.37
CA LEU A 266 -42.27 -3.58 -10.02
C LEU A 266 -42.55 -3.03 -11.42
N ALA A 267 -41.52 -3.07 -12.28
CA ALA A 267 -41.60 -2.50 -13.63
C ALA A 267 -42.60 -3.27 -14.52
N GLU A 268 -42.67 -4.59 -14.39
CA GLU A 268 -43.58 -5.40 -15.21
C GLU A 268 -45.03 -5.28 -14.73
N GLU A 269 -45.24 -5.36 -13.42
CA GLU A 269 -46.59 -5.37 -12.85
C GLU A 269 -47.32 -4.03 -13.02
N ASN A 270 -46.58 -2.91 -12.90
CA ASN A 270 -47.19 -1.57 -12.82
C ASN A 270 -46.87 -0.69 -14.03
N PHE A 271 -45.84 -1.01 -14.82
CA PHE A 271 -45.34 -0.14 -15.88
C PHE A 271 -45.07 -0.87 -17.21
N SER A 272 -45.60 -2.09 -17.41
CA SER A 272 -45.57 -2.75 -18.72
C SER A 272 -46.91 -2.73 -19.42
N SER A 273 -46.88 -2.81 -20.76
CA SER A 273 -48.04 -3.27 -21.51
C SER A 273 -48.32 -4.74 -21.14
N GLY A 274 -49.55 -5.19 -21.41
CA GLY A 274 -49.77 -6.62 -21.62
C GLY A 274 -48.98 -7.12 -22.83
N VAL A 275 -49.13 -8.40 -23.16
CA VAL A 275 -48.62 -8.92 -24.43
C VAL A 275 -49.47 -8.35 -25.57
N VAL A 276 -48.82 -7.62 -26.48
CA VAL A 276 -49.44 -6.99 -27.66
C VAL A 276 -48.80 -7.55 -28.93
N ARG A 277 -49.46 -7.40 -30.09
CA ARG A 277 -48.93 -7.84 -31.40
C ARG A 277 -48.63 -6.69 -32.36
N ASP A 278 -48.66 -5.47 -31.83
CA ASP A 278 -48.36 -4.28 -32.62
C ASP A 278 -46.85 -4.07 -32.65
N PRO A 279 -46.18 -4.12 -33.81
CA PRO A 279 -44.75 -3.93 -33.91
C PRO A 279 -44.36 -2.46 -33.63
N PRO A 280 -43.15 -2.22 -33.10
CA PRO A 280 -42.67 -0.86 -32.87
C PRO A 280 -42.36 -0.14 -34.19
N GLU A 281 -42.69 1.15 -34.28
CA GLU A 281 -42.32 1.96 -35.45
C GLU A 281 -40.84 2.39 -35.45
N PRO A 282 -40.11 2.31 -36.58
CA PRO A 282 -40.54 1.75 -37.87
C PRO A 282 -40.51 0.21 -37.86
N ASN A 283 -41.47 -0.39 -38.56
CA ASN A 283 -41.73 -1.83 -38.61
C ASN A 283 -40.55 -2.64 -39.17
N TRP A 284 -39.55 -2.93 -38.33
CA TRP A 284 -38.47 -3.86 -38.60
C TRP A 284 -38.82 -5.31 -38.25
N PHE A 285 -40.03 -5.55 -37.72
CA PHE A 285 -40.48 -6.82 -37.18
C PHE A 285 -41.78 -7.26 -37.84
N ASP A 286 -41.98 -8.58 -37.95
CA ASP A 286 -43.18 -9.17 -38.56
C ASP A 286 -44.43 -8.92 -37.69
N SER A 287 -45.58 -8.78 -38.33
CA SER A 287 -46.87 -8.49 -37.65
C SER A 287 -47.39 -9.61 -36.75
N ASP A 288 -46.78 -10.80 -36.81
CA ASP A 288 -47.15 -11.95 -35.98
C ASP A 288 -46.34 -12.02 -34.66
N ASP A 289 -45.37 -11.12 -34.47
CA ASP A 289 -44.57 -11.08 -33.25
C ASP A 289 -45.37 -10.56 -32.06
N SER A 290 -45.07 -11.14 -30.90
CA SER A 290 -45.62 -10.68 -29.63
C SER A 290 -44.60 -9.82 -28.90
N PHE A 291 -45.05 -8.65 -28.45
CA PHE A 291 -44.26 -7.63 -27.80
C PHE A 291 -44.79 -7.33 -26.40
N ARG A 292 -43.89 -6.91 -25.53
CA ARG A 292 -44.19 -6.28 -24.25
C ARG A 292 -43.35 -5.02 -24.11
N TYR A 293 -44.01 -3.89 -23.93
CA TYR A 293 -43.39 -2.58 -23.77
C TYR A 293 -43.33 -2.19 -22.30
N TYR A 294 -42.28 -1.48 -21.91
CA TYR A 294 -42.09 -0.95 -20.56
C TYR A 294 -42.03 0.58 -20.60
N TYR A 295 -42.79 1.25 -19.73
CA TYR A 295 -43.00 2.71 -19.73
C TYR A 295 -42.45 3.36 -18.46
N LEU A 296 -41.12 3.29 -18.28
CA LEU A 296 -40.38 3.93 -17.18
C LEU A 296 -39.88 5.34 -17.56
N GLY A 297 -40.17 5.80 -18.78
CA GLY A 297 -39.74 7.09 -19.33
C GLY A 297 -39.47 7.05 -20.84
N PRO A 298 -39.69 8.15 -21.59
CA PRO A 298 -39.44 8.17 -23.02
C PRO A 298 -37.94 8.03 -23.36
N THR A 299 -37.67 7.49 -24.55
CA THR A 299 -36.33 7.27 -25.10
C THR A 299 -36.20 7.87 -26.51
N LEU A 300 -34.96 8.02 -26.99
CA LEU A 300 -34.68 8.25 -28.40
C LEU A 300 -34.33 6.93 -29.07
N ALA A 301 -35.03 6.58 -30.15
CA ALA A 301 -34.77 5.37 -30.92
C ALA A 301 -34.45 5.67 -32.39
N GLY A 302 -33.73 4.73 -33.02
CA GLY A 302 -33.43 4.76 -34.44
C GLY A 302 -32.38 5.81 -34.87
N PRO A 303 -31.91 5.73 -36.13
CA PRO A 303 -30.89 6.64 -36.67
C PRO A 303 -31.37 8.10 -36.74
N ASN A 304 -32.69 8.31 -36.86
CA ASN A 304 -33.31 9.63 -36.92
C ASN A 304 -33.63 10.22 -35.53
N LYS A 305 -33.26 9.51 -34.43
CA LYS A 305 -33.56 9.92 -33.05
C LYS A 305 -35.03 10.28 -32.86
N THR A 306 -35.91 9.37 -33.26
CA THR A 306 -37.36 9.56 -33.07
C THR A 306 -37.73 9.32 -31.62
N TRP A 307 -38.66 10.13 -31.12
CA TRP A 307 -39.18 10.00 -29.78
C TRP A 307 -40.00 8.73 -29.66
N ARG A 308 -39.72 7.95 -28.62
CA ARG A 308 -40.49 6.77 -28.25
C ARG A 308 -40.96 6.91 -26.81
N ASN A 309 -42.21 6.57 -26.57
CA ASN A 309 -42.80 6.65 -25.24
C ASN A 309 -42.37 5.46 -24.38
N GLU A 310 -42.04 4.32 -24.99
CA GLU A 310 -41.48 3.17 -24.31
C GLU A 310 -40.00 3.36 -23.94
N THR A 311 -39.64 2.80 -22.80
CA THR A 311 -38.25 2.74 -22.28
C THR A 311 -37.52 1.51 -22.78
N TRP A 312 -38.22 0.39 -22.83
CA TRP A 312 -37.69 -0.90 -23.23
C TRP A 312 -38.78 -1.77 -23.84
N MET A 313 -38.38 -2.78 -24.60
CA MET A 313 -39.29 -3.74 -25.19
C MET A 313 -38.69 -5.15 -25.16
N ILE A 314 -39.56 -6.15 -25.02
CA ILE A 314 -39.23 -7.57 -25.15
C ILE A 314 -40.16 -8.17 -26.21
N ASN A 315 -39.63 -9.09 -27.01
CA ASN A 315 -40.42 -9.89 -27.93
C ASN A 315 -40.22 -11.40 -27.72
N ASN A 316 -41.06 -12.22 -28.36
CA ASN A 316 -40.93 -13.69 -28.44
C ASN A 316 -39.51 -14.16 -28.78
N TYR A 317 -38.78 -13.48 -29.69
CA TYR A 317 -37.42 -13.86 -30.08
C TYR A 317 -36.32 -13.49 -29.08
N THR A 318 -36.63 -12.65 -28.08
CA THR A 318 -35.65 -12.17 -27.09
C THR A 318 -34.96 -13.33 -26.34
N PHE A 319 -35.68 -14.43 -26.15
CA PHE A 319 -35.19 -15.65 -25.49
C PHE A 319 -34.74 -16.74 -26.47
N TRP A 320 -35.11 -16.68 -27.76
CA TRP A 320 -34.77 -17.70 -28.76
C TRP A 320 -33.37 -17.53 -29.33
N GLY A 321 -32.96 -16.29 -29.61
CA GLY A 321 -31.67 -15.99 -30.22
C GLY A 321 -30.50 -15.94 -29.24
N ASN A 322 -30.71 -16.28 -27.96
CA ASN A 322 -29.74 -16.02 -26.91
C ASN A 322 -29.50 -17.26 -26.02
N PRO A 323 -28.28 -17.82 -26.00
CA PRO A 323 -27.95 -18.98 -25.17
C PRO A 323 -27.71 -18.65 -23.69
N ASP A 324 -27.62 -17.37 -23.31
CA ASP A 324 -27.26 -16.98 -21.94
C ASP A 324 -28.44 -17.07 -20.96
N ALA A 325 -28.24 -17.77 -19.83
CA ALA A 325 -29.22 -17.89 -18.76
C ALA A 325 -29.58 -16.55 -18.08
N TYR A 326 -28.61 -15.64 -17.99
CA TYR A 326 -28.82 -14.28 -17.49
C TYR A 326 -28.31 -13.29 -18.51
N ARG A 327 -29.13 -12.29 -18.84
CA ARG A 327 -28.69 -11.13 -19.62
C ARG A 327 -29.02 -9.85 -18.87
N LEU A 328 -27.99 -9.02 -18.72
CA LEU A 328 -28.04 -7.76 -17.99
C LEU A 328 -27.79 -6.62 -18.98
N ASN A 329 -28.75 -5.70 -19.07
CA ASN A 329 -28.60 -4.43 -19.79
C ASN A 329 -28.73 -3.27 -18.80
N SER A 330 -28.40 -2.06 -19.25
CA SER A 330 -28.56 -0.86 -18.41
C SER A 330 -29.05 0.34 -19.21
N LEU A 331 -29.82 1.20 -18.55
CA LEU A 331 -30.22 2.52 -19.03
C LEU A 331 -29.93 3.56 -17.95
N THR A 332 -29.22 4.63 -18.31
CA THR A 332 -28.85 5.68 -17.36
C THR A 332 -29.41 7.03 -17.78
N ALA A 333 -29.89 7.76 -16.78
CA ALA A 333 -30.33 9.14 -16.87
C ALA A 333 -29.58 9.98 -15.84
N TRP A 334 -29.00 11.10 -16.28
CA TRP A 334 -28.15 11.95 -15.45
C TRP A 334 -28.98 13.08 -14.83
N ALA A 335 -28.82 13.35 -13.53
CA ALA A 335 -29.68 14.28 -12.79
C ALA A 335 -29.73 15.70 -13.39
N GLY A 336 -28.60 16.18 -13.94
CA GLY A 336 -28.51 17.49 -14.61
C GLY A 336 -29.05 17.51 -16.06
N TYR A 337 -29.43 16.35 -16.61
CA TYR A 337 -29.79 16.17 -18.01
C TYR A 337 -30.96 15.20 -18.20
N TYR A 338 -31.88 15.08 -17.22
CA TYR A 338 -32.99 14.12 -17.31
C TYR A 338 -33.89 14.34 -18.53
N ASP A 339 -34.08 15.59 -18.94
CA ASP A 339 -34.92 15.94 -20.09
C ASP A 339 -34.09 16.12 -21.38
N ASP A 340 -32.76 16.02 -21.28
CA ASP A 340 -31.85 16.03 -22.43
C ASP A 340 -31.46 14.60 -22.82
N LEU A 341 -32.24 14.04 -23.74
CA LEU A 341 -32.05 12.69 -24.26
C LEU A 341 -30.79 12.55 -25.16
N GLN A 342 -30.07 13.63 -25.46
CA GLN A 342 -28.76 13.52 -26.11
C GLN A 342 -27.68 13.05 -25.13
N GLN A 343 -27.85 13.37 -23.84
CA GLN A 343 -26.92 13.02 -22.76
C GLN A 343 -27.44 11.84 -21.93
N SER A 344 -28.74 11.83 -21.62
CA SER A 344 -29.42 10.74 -20.92
C SER A 344 -30.02 9.74 -21.90
N ARG A 345 -29.94 8.43 -21.61
CA ARG A 345 -30.50 7.40 -22.51
C ARG A 345 -32.03 7.36 -22.51
N PHE A 346 -32.65 7.86 -21.44
CA PHE A 346 -34.08 7.95 -21.26
C PHE A 346 -34.42 9.09 -20.29
N SER A 347 -35.68 9.52 -20.28
CA SER A 347 -36.18 10.56 -19.38
C SER A 347 -37.06 9.92 -18.31
N PRO A 348 -36.61 9.77 -17.04
CA PRO A 348 -37.34 8.97 -16.05
C PRO A 348 -38.74 9.53 -15.75
N ILE A 349 -39.73 8.69 -15.48
CA ILE A 349 -41.04 9.14 -14.97
C ILE A 349 -40.90 9.85 -13.61
N PRO A 350 -41.84 10.74 -13.22
CA PRO A 350 -41.77 11.46 -11.95
C PRO A 350 -41.57 10.56 -10.71
N ALA A 351 -42.15 9.36 -10.71
CA ALA A 351 -42.01 8.38 -9.63
C ALA A 351 -40.56 7.91 -9.41
N LEU A 352 -39.73 7.94 -10.45
CA LEU A 352 -38.31 7.60 -10.44
C LEU A 352 -37.40 8.80 -10.13
N ARG A 353 -37.92 10.04 -10.16
CA ARG A 353 -37.19 11.29 -9.87
C ARG A 353 -37.34 11.75 -8.41
N ALA A 354 -37.77 10.87 -7.51
CA ALA A 354 -38.02 11.21 -6.10
C ALA A 354 -36.76 11.62 -5.34
N VAL A 355 -35.60 11.07 -5.69
CA VAL A 355 -34.30 11.46 -5.13
C VAL A 355 -33.77 12.67 -5.89
N GLN A 356 -33.63 13.80 -5.21
CA GLN A 356 -33.11 15.02 -5.82
C GLN A 356 -31.60 14.87 -6.12
N ASN A 357 -31.18 15.41 -7.27
CA ASN A 357 -29.78 15.49 -7.69
C ASN A 357 -29.04 14.15 -7.60
N ALA A 358 -29.66 13.05 -8.04
CA ALA A 358 -29.04 11.74 -8.13
C ALA A 358 -29.12 11.20 -9.55
N ASP A 359 -28.04 10.63 -10.07
CA ASP A 359 -28.14 9.92 -11.35
C ASP A 359 -28.92 8.62 -11.15
N LEU A 360 -29.65 8.20 -12.17
CA LEU A 360 -30.48 7.00 -12.13
C LEU A 360 -30.01 6.01 -13.17
N THR A 361 -29.59 4.83 -12.74
CA THR A 361 -29.27 3.70 -13.60
C THR A 361 -30.26 2.56 -13.36
N LEU A 362 -31.00 2.17 -14.39
CA LEU A 362 -31.86 0.98 -14.39
C LEU A 362 -31.05 -0.21 -14.88
N LEU A 363 -30.97 -1.26 -14.05
CA LEU A 363 -30.38 -2.55 -14.41
C LEU A 363 -31.51 -3.49 -14.85
N LEU A 364 -31.49 -3.86 -16.12
CA LEU A 364 -32.54 -4.60 -16.82
C LEU A 364 -32.10 -6.06 -16.94
N LEU A 365 -32.70 -6.95 -16.15
CA LEU A 365 -32.38 -8.37 -16.10
C LEU A 365 -33.46 -9.18 -16.82
N THR A 366 -33.06 -9.87 -17.88
CA THR A 366 -33.85 -10.96 -18.47
C THR A 366 -33.28 -12.28 -17.96
N ASN A 367 -34.11 -13.06 -17.28
CA ASN A 367 -33.71 -14.32 -16.64
C ASN A 367 -34.35 -15.50 -17.36
N ALA A 368 -33.52 -16.32 -18.00
CA ALA A 368 -33.91 -17.58 -18.63
C ALA A 368 -33.48 -18.81 -17.80
N ALA A 369 -32.89 -18.60 -16.61
CA ALA A 369 -32.43 -19.67 -15.76
C ALA A 369 -33.59 -20.48 -15.16
N LEU A 370 -33.36 -21.78 -15.03
CA LEU A 370 -34.23 -22.78 -14.43
C LEU A 370 -33.65 -23.20 -13.09
N TYR A 371 -34.51 -23.26 -12.07
CA TYR A 371 -34.13 -23.59 -10.71
C TYR A 371 -34.85 -24.87 -10.23
N PRO A 372 -34.20 -25.68 -9.39
CA PRO A 372 -34.82 -26.88 -8.81
C PRO A 372 -35.73 -26.56 -7.63
N THR A 373 -35.68 -25.34 -7.11
CA THR A 373 -36.50 -24.85 -5.97
C THR A 373 -36.97 -23.43 -6.26
N PRO A 374 -38.09 -22.97 -5.67
CA PRO A 374 -38.59 -21.62 -5.88
C PRO A 374 -37.57 -20.58 -5.38
N VAL A 375 -37.38 -19.51 -6.15
CA VAL A 375 -36.52 -18.37 -5.81
C VAL A 375 -37.40 -17.21 -5.35
N HIS A 376 -37.19 -16.80 -4.10
CA HIS A 376 -37.94 -15.72 -3.44
C HIS A 376 -37.26 -14.35 -3.50
N ASP A 377 -36.09 -14.27 -4.14
CA ASP A 377 -35.41 -13.00 -4.36
C ASP A 377 -36.28 -12.05 -5.20
N PRO A 378 -36.47 -10.77 -4.81
CA PRO A 378 -37.35 -9.85 -5.51
C PRO A 378 -36.87 -9.50 -6.93
N TRP A 379 -35.56 -9.59 -7.22
CA TRP A 379 -35.00 -9.29 -8.53
C TRP A 379 -34.89 -10.55 -9.41
N PHE A 380 -34.52 -11.70 -8.84
CA PHE A 380 -34.41 -13.00 -9.55
C PHE A 380 -35.65 -13.90 -9.43
N GLN A 381 -36.78 -13.34 -9.02
CA GLN A 381 -37.98 -14.09 -8.65
C GLN A 381 -38.37 -15.17 -9.67
N ALA A 382 -38.43 -16.43 -9.22
CA ALA A 382 -38.79 -17.58 -10.03
C ALA A 382 -39.62 -18.58 -9.22
N ARG A 383 -40.94 -18.54 -9.38
CA ARG A 383 -41.93 -19.37 -8.67
C ARG A 383 -42.86 -20.11 -9.62
N SER A 384 -42.85 -19.74 -10.89
CA SER A 384 -43.66 -20.32 -11.95
C SER A 384 -43.06 -21.64 -12.41
N HIS A 385 -43.85 -22.71 -12.33
CA HIS A 385 -43.48 -24.00 -12.90
C HIS A 385 -43.51 -23.92 -14.43
N VAL A 386 -42.52 -24.53 -15.07
CA VAL A 386 -42.55 -24.79 -16.51
C VAL A 386 -42.46 -26.29 -16.74
N ASP A 387 -43.25 -26.80 -17.66
CA ASP A 387 -43.12 -28.18 -18.12
C ASP A 387 -41.74 -28.31 -18.77
N ALA A 388 -40.93 -29.27 -18.29
CA ALA A 388 -39.56 -29.46 -18.74
C ALA A 388 -39.51 -29.42 -20.28
N PHE A 389 -38.66 -28.52 -20.82
CA PHE A 389 -38.44 -28.34 -22.24
C PHE A 389 -38.45 -29.69 -22.96
N GLY A 390 -39.02 -29.77 -24.17
CA GLY A 390 -38.95 -30.95 -25.05
C GLY A 390 -37.52 -31.39 -25.43
N TYR A 391 -36.49 -30.81 -24.82
CA TYR A 391 -35.18 -31.42 -24.67
C TYR A 391 -35.29 -32.57 -23.68
N ASN A 392 -35.02 -33.78 -24.15
CA ASN A 392 -34.59 -34.87 -23.28
C ASN A 392 -33.33 -34.43 -22.53
N LEU A 393 -33.47 -33.70 -21.42
CA LEU A 393 -32.50 -33.67 -20.35
C LEU A 393 -32.48 -35.11 -19.84
N THR A 394 -31.67 -35.94 -20.49
CA THR A 394 -31.33 -37.27 -20.03
C THR A 394 -30.43 -37.15 -18.79
N VAL A 395 -30.87 -36.42 -17.77
CA VAL A 395 -30.68 -36.94 -16.42
C VAL A 395 -31.53 -38.19 -16.44
N ALA A 396 -30.87 -39.33 -16.65
CA ALA A 396 -31.50 -40.62 -16.83
C ALA A 396 -32.75 -40.70 -15.94
N ARG A 397 -33.95 -40.80 -16.56
CA ARG A 397 -35.11 -41.35 -15.86
C ARG A 397 -34.66 -42.72 -15.39
N ALA A 398 -34.15 -42.77 -14.16
CA ALA A 398 -33.91 -43.99 -13.46
C ALA A 398 -35.30 -44.55 -13.20
N ASN A 399 -35.72 -45.42 -14.12
CA ASN A 399 -36.90 -46.27 -14.02
C ASN A 399 -38.25 -45.51 -14.10
N PRO A 400 -39.10 -45.76 -15.11
CA PRO A 400 -40.48 -45.25 -15.15
C PRO A 400 -41.37 -45.77 -14.01
N ASN A 401 -40.87 -46.69 -13.18
CA ASN A 401 -41.51 -47.18 -11.97
C ASN A 401 -40.93 -46.57 -10.67
N SER A 402 -40.02 -45.58 -10.74
CA SER A 402 -39.57 -44.87 -9.54
C SER A 402 -40.60 -43.81 -9.15
N THR A 403 -41.02 -43.80 -7.89
CA THR A 403 -41.85 -42.75 -7.28
C THR A 403 -41.03 -41.54 -6.84
N ASP A 404 -39.73 -41.54 -7.11
CA ASP A 404 -38.84 -40.42 -6.81
C ASP A 404 -38.99 -39.36 -7.92
N SER A 405 -39.86 -38.37 -7.69
CA SER A 405 -39.92 -37.17 -8.53
C SER A 405 -38.56 -36.47 -8.49
N SER A 406 -37.91 -36.36 -9.63
CA SER A 406 -36.71 -35.54 -9.75
C SER A 406 -37.12 -34.07 -9.56
N PRO A 407 -36.35 -33.26 -8.80
CA PRO A 407 -36.56 -31.81 -8.74
C PRO A 407 -36.56 -31.12 -10.11
N TRP A 408 -36.08 -31.81 -11.14
CA TRP A 408 -36.04 -31.34 -12.54
C TRP A 408 -37.23 -31.78 -13.40
N ASP A 409 -38.17 -32.55 -12.86
CA ASP A 409 -39.40 -32.93 -13.58
C ASP A 409 -40.35 -31.74 -13.77
N SER A 410 -40.24 -30.71 -12.92
CA SER A 410 -40.97 -29.44 -13.05
C SER A 410 -40.14 -28.28 -12.47
N PRO A 411 -39.15 -27.76 -13.23
CA PRO A 411 -38.30 -26.68 -12.75
C PRO A 411 -39.07 -25.35 -12.65
N PHE A 412 -38.52 -24.45 -11.84
CA PHE A 412 -39.02 -23.10 -11.67
C PHE A 412 -38.32 -22.14 -12.64
N ALA A 413 -39.11 -21.36 -13.38
CA ALA A 413 -38.64 -20.30 -14.25
C ALA A 413 -39.00 -18.92 -13.69
N ALA A 414 -38.36 -17.88 -14.24
CA ALA A 414 -38.61 -16.50 -13.86
C ALA A 414 -40.08 -16.11 -14.02
N ASP A 415 -40.62 -15.40 -13.02
CA ASP A 415 -42.03 -14.96 -13.03
C ASP A 415 -42.26 -13.75 -13.95
N ARG A 416 -41.19 -12.99 -14.21
CA ARG A 416 -41.18 -11.77 -15.02
C ARG A 416 -40.36 -11.98 -16.28
N ALA A 417 -40.82 -11.44 -17.40
CA ALA A 417 -40.03 -11.32 -18.61
C ALA A 417 -38.88 -10.31 -18.42
N LEU A 418 -39.11 -9.24 -17.64
CA LEU A 418 -38.08 -8.27 -17.28
C LEU A 418 -38.13 -7.94 -15.79
N SER A 419 -37.02 -8.18 -15.11
CA SER A 419 -36.80 -7.70 -13.74
C SER A 419 -35.93 -6.45 -13.74
N VAL A 420 -36.30 -5.43 -12.99
CA VAL A 420 -35.56 -4.15 -12.96
C VAL A 420 -35.06 -3.83 -11.56
N LEU A 421 -33.76 -3.51 -11.46
CA LEU A 421 -33.13 -3.00 -10.26
C LEU A 421 -32.72 -1.54 -10.51
N ALA A 422 -33.35 -0.60 -9.83
CA ALA A 422 -33.05 0.82 -9.95
C ALA A 422 -31.93 1.21 -8.98
N CYS A 423 -30.86 1.83 -9.50
CA CYS A 423 -29.73 2.35 -8.73
C CYS A 423 -29.70 3.87 -8.84
N THR A 424 -29.64 4.56 -7.69
CA THR A 424 -29.37 5.99 -7.63
C THR A 424 -27.92 6.24 -7.24
N GLU A 425 -27.24 7.17 -7.90
CA GLU A 425 -25.83 7.50 -7.67
C GLU A 425 -25.68 9.00 -7.35
N GLN A 426 -25.07 9.29 -6.20
CA GLN A 426 -24.72 10.66 -5.79
C GLN A 426 -23.25 10.74 -5.44
N TYR A 427 -22.67 11.90 -5.73
CA TYR A 427 -21.26 12.19 -5.58
C TYR A 427 -21.08 13.46 -4.78
N GLN A 428 -20.05 13.48 -3.95
CA GLN A 428 -19.68 14.64 -3.15
C GLN A 428 -18.17 14.77 -3.14
N VAL A 429 -17.70 15.99 -3.34
CA VAL A 429 -16.28 16.35 -3.37
C VAL A 429 -16.02 17.33 -2.24
N CYS A 430 -14.88 17.18 -1.58
CA CYS A 430 -14.44 18.11 -0.56
C CYS A 430 -12.99 18.51 -0.83
N ASN A 431 -12.70 19.78 -0.55
CA ASN A 431 -11.33 20.19 -0.28
C ASN A 431 -10.98 19.80 1.18
N THR A 432 -9.90 20.35 1.72
CA THR A 432 -9.45 20.02 3.08
C THR A 432 -10.38 20.52 4.19
N THR A 433 -11.20 21.56 3.94
CA THR A 433 -12.00 22.27 4.95
C THR A 433 -13.52 22.27 4.71
N HIS A 434 -13.94 22.21 3.45
CA HIS A 434 -15.32 22.35 2.99
C HIS A 434 -15.69 21.25 2.00
N CYS A 435 -16.97 20.88 1.98
CA CYS A 435 -17.54 19.92 1.05
C CYS A 435 -18.61 20.59 0.19
N GLY A 436 -18.65 20.24 -1.08
CA GLY A 436 -19.78 20.54 -1.95
C GLY A 436 -21.04 19.74 -1.56
N PRO A 437 -22.19 20.05 -2.17
CA PRO A 437 -23.41 19.26 -1.97
C PRO A 437 -23.27 17.85 -2.57
N LEU A 438 -24.10 16.92 -2.11
CA LEU A 438 -24.32 15.65 -2.81
C LEU A 438 -25.11 15.93 -4.09
N SER A 439 -24.57 15.53 -5.24
CA SER A 439 -25.17 15.78 -6.54
C SER A 439 -24.91 14.64 -7.55
N GLY A 440 -25.56 14.70 -8.71
CA GLY A 440 -25.28 13.81 -9.84
C GLY A 440 -23.89 14.06 -10.42
N PHE A 441 -23.36 13.08 -11.16
CA PHE A 441 -22.00 13.03 -11.69
C PHE A 441 -21.66 14.23 -12.58
N TYR A 442 -22.60 14.68 -13.41
CA TYR A 442 -22.43 15.82 -14.32
C TYR A 442 -23.07 17.12 -13.81
N ASP A 443 -23.48 17.17 -12.55
CA ASP A 443 -24.02 18.40 -11.96
C ASP A 443 -22.89 19.43 -11.76
N LYS A 444 -23.06 20.62 -12.35
CA LYS A 444 -22.10 21.73 -12.26
C LYS A 444 -21.95 22.27 -10.84
N ASN A 445 -22.94 22.02 -9.97
CA ASN A 445 -22.91 22.47 -8.59
C ASN A 445 -22.08 21.57 -7.66
N MET A 446 -21.55 20.43 -8.14
CA MET A 446 -20.74 19.51 -7.32
C MET A 446 -19.51 20.19 -6.70
N THR A 447 -18.92 21.15 -7.42
CA THR A 447 -17.78 21.96 -6.95
C THR A 447 -18.17 23.38 -6.59
N ALA A 448 -19.47 23.68 -6.44
CA ALA A 448 -19.91 25.01 -6.05
C ALA A 448 -19.31 25.39 -4.69
N ASN A 449 -18.73 26.59 -4.61
CA ASN A 449 -18.09 27.13 -3.41
C ASN A 449 -16.87 26.34 -2.91
N LEU A 450 -16.25 25.50 -3.75
CA LEU A 450 -14.94 24.90 -3.48
C LEU A 450 -13.86 25.70 -4.21
N ASP A 451 -13.14 26.55 -3.47
CA ASP A 451 -11.94 27.21 -3.97
C ASP A 451 -10.80 26.18 -4.03
N LEU A 452 -10.72 25.46 -5.16
CA LEU A 452 -9.72 24.42 -5.38
C LEU A 452 -8.41 25.02 -5.90
N ASP A 453 -7.30 24.64 -5.29
CA ASP A 453 -5.97 24.94 -5.82
C ASP A 453 -5.71 24.18 -7.15
N PRO A 454 -4.70 24.54 -7.95
CA PRO A 454 -4.43 23.89 -9.24
C PRO A 454 -4.17 22.37 -9.15
N VAL A 455 -3.55 21.89 -8.06
CA VAL A 455 -3.25 20.48 -7.82
C VAL A 455 -4.49 19.73 -7.33
N GLN A 456 -5.31 20.35 -6.48
CA GLN A 456 -6.64 19.86 -6.08
C GLN A 456 -7.56 19.77 -7.30
N GLN A 457 -7.53 20.75 -8.20
CA GLN A 457 -8.32 20.72 -9.43
C GLN A 457 -7.86 19.58 -10.35
N ALA A 458 -6.56 19.34 -10.47
CA ALA A 458 -6.03 18.21 -11.23
C ALA A 458 -6.38 16.86 -10.58
N THR A 459 -6.28 16.77 -9.25
CA THR A 459 -6.63 15.56 -8.47
C THR A 459 -8.12 15.28 -8.58
N PHE A 460 -8.95 16.31 -8.48
CA PHE A 460 -10.38 16.20 -8.68
C PHE A 460 -10.73 15.71 -10.09
N ARG A 461 -10.12 16.28 -11.14
CA ARG A 461 -10.31 15.80 -12.52
C ARG A 461 -9.87 14.35 -12.70
N LEU A 462 -8.74 13.97 -12.09
CA LEU A 462 -8.25 12.59 -12.08
C LEU A 462 -9.27 11.64 -11.45
N LEU A 463 -9.78 11.98 -10.27
CA LEU A 463 -10.81 11.20 -9.57
C LEU A 463 -12.10 11.14 -10.37
N LEU A 464 -12.60 12.28 -10.85
CA LEU A 464 -13.83 12.34 -11.65
C LEU A 464 -13.70 11.45 -12.89
N THR A 465 -12.59 11.54 -13.61
CA THR A 465 -12.32 10.67 -14.77
C THR A 465 -12.28 9.21 -14.36
N ALA A 466 -11.58 8.86 -13.27
CA ALA A 466 -11.54 7.48 -12.76
C ALA A 466 -12.95 6.95 -12.44
N PHE A 467 -13.79 7.75 -11.79
CA PHE A 467 -15.18 7.41 -11.46
C PHE A 467 -16.10 7.34 -12.69
N ASN A 468 -15.88 8.16 -13.71
CA ASN A 468 -16.65 8.15 -14.95
C ASN A 468 -16.57 6.79 -15.66
N TYR A 469 -15.34 6.27 -15.80
CA TYR A 469 -15.06 5.00 -16.46
C TYR A 469 -15.52 3.77 -15.66
N VAL A 470 -16.09 3.95 -14.47
CA VAL A 470 -16.60 2.87 -13.62
C VAL A 470 -18.06 3.09 -13.23
N THR A 471 -18.76 4.00 -13.90
CA THR A 471 -20.23 4.12 -13.79
C THR A 471 -20.91 2.82 -14.18
N PHE A 472 -22.08 2.53 -13.61
CA PHE A 472 -22.74 1.22 -13.80
C PHE A 472 -23.09 0.94 -15.26
N ASN A 473 -23.45 1.95 -16.06
CA ASN A 473 -23.68 1.76 -17.48
C ASN A 473 -22.44 1.29 -18.23
N TYR A 474 -21.26 1.79 -17.87
CA TYR A 474 -20.01 1.36 -18.47
C TYR A 474 -19.65 -0.07 -18.01
N ALA A 475 -19.77 -0.34 -16.71
CA ALA A 475 -19.51 -1.66 -16.15
C ALA A 475 -20.41 -2.72 -16.82
N VAL A 476 -21.72 -2.46 -16.93
CA VAL A 476 -22.67 -3.37 -17.58
C VAL A 476 -22.41 -3.47 -19.07
N GLY A 477 -22.07 -2.38 -19.76
CA GLY A 477 -21.74 -2.39 -21.18
C GLY A 477 -20.51 -3.26 -21.53
N VAL A 478 -19.53 -3.32 -20.61
CA VAL A 478 -18.29 -4.09 -20.80
C VAL A 478 -18.44 -5.55 -20.34
N HIS A 479 -19.14 -5.79 -19.24
CA HIS A 479 -19.22 -7.12 -18.61
C HIS A 479 -20.52 -7.87 -18.83
N GLY A 480 -21.63 -7.17 -19.12
CA GLY A 480 -22.96 -7.75 -19.16
C GLY A 480 -23.26 -8.57 -17.91
N SER A 481 -23.71 -9.80 -18.13
CA SER A 481 -24.06 -10.76 -17.05
C SER A 481 -22.86 -11.30 -16.26
N SER A 482 -21.62 -11.07 -16.70
CA SER A 482 -20.44 -11.48 -15.92
C SER A 482 -20.24 -10.69 -14.62
N LEU A 483 -20.95 -9.56 -14.45
CA LEU A 483 -21.00 -8.85 -13.16
C LEU A 483 -21.79 -9.61 -12.09
N LEU A 484 -22.68 -10.51 -12.49
CA LEU A 484 -23.60 -11.19 -11.57
C LEU A 484 -22.91 -12.39 -10.89
N LEU A 485 -22.95 -12.43 -9.57
CA LEU A 485 -22.56 -13.59 -8.77
C LEU A 485 -23.45 -14.80 -9.06
N ALA A 486 -24.73 -14.58 -9.40
CA ALA A 486 -25.68 -15.63 -9.80
C ALA A 486 -25.19 -16.41 -11.02
N ARG A 487 -24.35 -15.83 -11.88
CA ARG A 487 -23.74 -16.55 -13.00
C ARG A 487 -22.82 -17.68 -12.53
N ASN A 488 -22.16 -17.53 -11.38
CA ASN A 488 -21.32 -18.57 -10.79
C ASN A 488 -22.14 -19.72 -10.17
N ARG A 489 -23.47 -19.59 -10.13
CA ARG A 489 -24.42 -20.61 -9.65
C ARG A 489 -24.97 -21.50 -10.77
N LEU A 490 -24.67 -21.17 -12.03
CA LEU A 490 -25.02 -22.00 -13.19
C LEU A 490 -24.22 -23.30 -13.16
N ILE A 491 -24.91 -24.42 -13.43
CA ILE A 491 -24.32 -25.76 -13.38
C ILE A 491 -23.43 -26.01 -14.60
N THR A 492 -23.84 -25.53 -15.77
CA THR A 492 -23.03 -25.56 -16.99
C THR A 492 -23.14 -24.22 -17.72
N LEU A 493 -22.19 -23.94 -18.63
CA LEU A 493 -22.16 -22.71 -19.43
C LEU A 493 -23.17 -22.72 -20.59
N THR A 494 -23.73 -23.88 -20.92
CA THR A 494 -24.62 -24.09 -22.07
C THR A 494 -26.04 -24.47 -21.68
N GLU A 495 -26.26 -24.96 -20.47
CA GLU A 495 -27.61 -25.24 -19.98
C GLU A 495 -28.11 -24.04 -19.18
N LEU A 496 -29.40 -23.77 -19.31
CA LEU A 496 -30.10 -22.72 -18.58
C LEU A 496 -30.28 -23.07 -17.10
N VAL A 497 -29.48 -23.96 -16.52
CA VAL A 497 -29.73 -24.57 -15.22
C VAL A 497 -28.89 -23.91 -14.13
N SER A 498 -29.55 -23.42 -13.08
CA SER A 498 -28.92 -22.77 -11.93
C SER A 498 -29.18 -23.55 -10.64
N SER A 499 -28.20 -23.52 -9.73
CA SER A 499 -28.44 -23.86 -8.33
C SER A 499 -29.38 -22.82 -7.66
N PRO A 500 -30.06 -23.20 -6.56
CA PRO A 500 -30.94 -22.29 -5.82
C PRO A 500 -30.26 -20.99 -5.41
N LEU A 501 -30.99 -19.88 -5.54
CA LEU A 501 -30.55 -18.56 -5.10
C LEU A 501 -31.20 -18.18 -3.75
N PRO A 502 -30.45 -17.57 -2.82
CA PRO A 502 -31.00 -17.07 -1.57
C PRO A 502 -31.98 -15.90 -1.81
N PRO A 503 -32.91 -15.62 -0.88
CA PRO A 503 -33.84 -14.48 -0.99
C PRO A 503 -33.15 -13.11 -0.92
N THR A 504 -31.88 -13.08 -0.54
CA THR A 504 -31.04 -11.88 -0.42
C THR A 504 -30.04 -11.74 -1.57
N GLN A 505 -30.15 -12.55 -2.63
CA GLN A 505 -29.18 -12.56 -3.74
C GLN A 505 -28.96 -11.14 -4.30
N TRP A 506 -30.02 -10.35 -4.50
CA TRP A 506 -29.91 -8.98 -5.02
C TRP A 506 -29.04 -8.05 -4.14
N LEU A 507 -28.99 -8.29 -2.82
CA LEU A 507 -28.13 -7.55 -1.90
C LEU A 507 -26.66 -7.88 -2.14
N ASP A 508 -26.35 -9.16 -2.29
CA ASP A 508 -25.00 -9.65 -2.58
C ASP A 508 -24.53 -9.17 -3.95
N GLU A 509 -25.43 -9.14 -4.94
CA GLU A 509 -25.15 -8.58 -6.27
C GLU A 509 -24.83 -7.09 -6.21
N ALA A 510 -25.65 -6.30 -5.51
CA ALA A 510 -25.43 -4.86 -5.36
C ALA A 510 -24.12 -4.56 -4.62
N ALA A 511 -23.82 -5.30 -3.55
CA ALA A 511 -22.57 -5.18 -2.81
C ALA A 511 -21.35 -5.55 -3.68
N ASN A 512 -21.42 -6.65 -4.43
CA ASN A 512 -20.36 -7.06 -5.35
C ASN A 512 -20.11 -6.03 -6.46
N MET A 513 -21.18 -5.51 -7.06
CA MET A 513 -21.10 -4.47 -8.07
C MET A 513 -20.48 -3.17 -7.51
N ALA A 514 -20.83 -2.77 -6.30
CA ALA A 514 -20.22 -1.63 -5.61
C ALA A 514 -18.73 -1.86 -5.30
N ALA A 515 -18.35 -3.06 -4.86
CA ALA A 515 -16.97 -3.44 -4.60
C ALA A 515 -16.12 -3.46 -5.88
N ALA A 516 -16.63 -4.05 -6.96
CA ALA A 516 -15.98 -4.08 -8.28
C ALA A 516 -15.70 -2.67 -8.80
N MET A 517 -16.64 -1.75 -8.59
CA MET A 517 -16.48 -0.34 -8.93
C MET A 517 -15.31 0.31 -8.18
N LEU A 518 -15.21 0.10 -6.86
CA LEU A 518 -14.14 0.69 -6.04
C LEU A 518 -12.76 0.10 -6.38
N ALA A 519 -12.68 -1.21 -6.60
CA ALA A 519 -11.46 -1.85 -7.10
C ALA A 519 -11.05 -1.27 -8.47
N ALA A 520 -12.02 -0.91 -9.32
CA ALA A 520 -11.76 -0.27 -10.60
C ALA A 520 -11.27 1.17 -10.46
N VAL A 521 -11.76 1.93 -9.48
CA VAL A 521 -11.20 3.26 -9.15
C VAL A 521 -9.74 3.15 -8.72
N GLN A 522 -9.42 2.25 -7.78
CA GLN A 522 -8.03 2.05 -7.33
C GLN A 522 -7.10 1.71 -8.50
N GLN A 523 -7.54 0.80 -9.37
CA GLN A 523 -6.78 0.43 -10.55
C GLN A 523 -6.63 1.59 -11.54
N ARG A 524 -7.66 2.40 -11.76
CA ARG A 524 -7.60 3.56 -12.66
C ARG A 524 -6.60 4.61 -12.21
N ILE A 525 -6.45 4.84 -10.91
CA ILE A 525 -5.44 5.78 -10.38
C ILE A 525 -4.03 5.28 -10.67
N VAL A 526 -3.78 3.99 -10.52
CA VAL A 526 -2.47 3.38 -10.86
C VAL A 526 -2.24 3.38 -12.37
N ASP A 527 -3.26 3.02 -13.16
CA ASP A 527 -3.20 3.02 -14.63
C ASP A 527 -2.97 4.43 -15.19
N PHE A 528 -3.44 5.49 -14.53
CA PHE A 528 -3.14 6.85 -14.94
C PHE A 528 -1.63 7.16 -14.86
N ALA A 529 -0.97 6.74 -13.78
CA ALA A 529 0.47 6.95 -13.60
C ALA A 529 1.34 5.96 -14.41
N SER A 530 0.84 4.75 -14.65
CA SER A 530 1.51 3.70 -15.41
C SER A 530 0.49 2.87 -16.20
N PRO A 531 0.04 3.34 -17.38
CA PRO A 531 -0.94 2.63 -18.19
C PRO A 531 -0.41 1.26 -18.63
N PRO A 532 -1.29 0.25 -18.75
CA PRO A 532 -0.89 -1.07 -19.20
C PRO A 532 -0.46 -1.07 -20.67
N ASP A 533 0.60 -1.81 -20.99
CA ASP A 533 1.13 -1.94 -22.34
C ASP A 533 0.89 -3.34 -22.91
N PHE A 534 0.05 -3.43 -23.94
CA PHE A 534 -0.25 -4.68 -24.62
C PHE A 534 -0.61 -4.43 -26.08
N ALA A 535 -0.48 -5.49 -26.89
CA ALA A 535 -0.88 -5.46 -28.29
C ALA A 535 -2.41 -5.50 -28.42
N VAL A 536 -2.95 -4.63 -29.28
CA VAL A 536 -4.37 -4.56 -29.66
C VAL A 536 -4.48 -4.63 -31.17
N THR A 537 -5.31 -5.53 -31.67
CA THR A 537 -5.64 -5.58 -33.10
C THR A 537 -6.76 -4.59 -33.39
N THR A 538 -6.50 -3.64 -34.26
CA THR A 538 -7.44 -2.57 -34.65
C THR A 538 -8.00 -2.82 -36.05
N ALA A 539 -9.00 -2.04 -36.45
CA ALA A 539 -9.70 -2.25 -37.73
C ALA A 539 -8.85 -1.81 -38.93
N PHE A 540 -8.08 -0.73 -38.79
CA PHE A 540 -7.35 -0.14 -39.91
C PHE A 540 -5.83 -0.13 -39.74
N SER A 541 -5.34 0.00 -38.51
CA SER A 541 -3.89 0.14 -38.22
C SER A 541 -3.21 -1.20 -37.92
N GLY A 542 -3.92 -2.32 -38.04
CA GLY A 542 -3.40 -3.65 -37.68
C GLY A 542 -3.14 -3.77 -36.17
N THR A 543 -2.06 -4.45 -35.79
CA THR A 543 -1.70 -4.65 -34.38
C THR A 543 -0.86 -3.49 -33.85
N VAL A 544 -1.43 -2.71 -32.92
CA VAL A 544 -0.81 -1.53 -32.29
C VAL A 544 -0.55 -1.77 -30.80
N ARG A 545 0.22 -0.90 -30.13
CA ARG A 545 0.38 -0.93 -28.67
C ARG A 545 -0.64 -0.02 -28.00
N SER A 546 -1.22 -0.47 -26.89
CA SER A 546 -2.16 0.35 -26.09
C SER A 546 -1.54 1.67 -25.62
N LEU A 547 -0.22 1.72 -25.37
CA LEU A 547 0.49 2.94 -24.99
C LEU A 547 0.49 4.03 -26.06
N ASP A 548 0.37 3.67 -27.34
CA ASP A 548 0.39 4.64 -28.44
C ASP A 548 -0.85 5.53 -28.45
N TYR A 549 -1.94 5.07 -27.81
CA TYR A 549 -3.22 5.77 -27.73
C TYR A 549 -3.43 6.46 -26.37
N ILE A 550 -2.38 6.60 -25.54
CA ILE A 550 -2.45 7.37 -24.30
C ILE A 550 -2.27 8.85 -24.59
N GLN A 551 -3.25 9.66 -24.18
CA GLN A 551 -3.15 11.12 -24.23
C GLN A 551 -2.37 11.61 -23.01
N PRO A 552 -1.24 12.33 -23.22
CA PRO A 552 -0.47 12.88 -22.12
C PRO A 552 -1.26 14.01 -21.43
N PRO A 553 -0.99 14.26 -20.15
CA PRO A 553 -1.69 15.29 -19.41
C PRO A 553 -1.43 16.70 -19.94
N ARG A 554 -2.49 17.50 -20.03
CA ARG A 554 -2.46 18.81 -20.69
C ARG A 554 -2.01 19.91 -19.72
N THR A 555 -2.45 19.83 -18.47
CA THR A 555 -2.19 20.87 -17.46
C THR A 555 -0.91 20.59 -16.65
N ALA A 556 -0.37 21.63 -15.99
CA ALA A 556 0.79 21.47 -15.13
C ALA A 556 0.50 20.57 -13.92
N GLY A 557 -0.68 20.72 -13.29
CA GLY A 557 -1.09 19.89 -12.15
C GLY A 557 -1.24 18.41 -12.51
N GLU A 558 -1.82 18.08 -13.68
CA GLU A 558 -1.92 16.67 -14.10
C GLU A 558 -0.54 16.06 -14.44
N ARG A 559 0.39 16.86 -14.97
CA ARG A 559 1.78 16.41 -15.21
C ARG A 559 2.52 16.14 -13.90
N GLU A 560 2.24 16.91 -12.85
CA GLU A 560 2.75 16.64 -11.50
C GLU A 560 2.21 15.31 -10.98
N LEU A 561 0.91 15.03 -11.17
CA LEU A 561 0.29 13.80 -10.69
C LEU A 561 0.86 12.52 -11.31
N CYS A 562 1.43 12.57 -12.52
CA CYS A 562 2.05 11.42 -13.18
C CYS A 562 3.14 10.73 -12.34
N ARG A 563 3.84 11.49 -11.50
CA ARG A 563 4.92 10.99 -10.64
C ARG A 563 4.56 11.06 -9.17
N SER A 564 3.26 11.14 -8.86
CA SER A 564 2.77 11.31 -7.49
C SER A 564 1.90 10.15 -7.04
N VAL A 565 1.81 9.03 -7.77
CA VAL A 565 1.02 7.87 -7.32
C VAL A 565 1.90 6.87 -6.58
N ARG A 566 1.52 6.54 -5.35
CA ARG A 566 2.18 5.54 -4.51
C ARG A 566 1.38 4.25 -4.45
N VAL A 567 2.09 3.14 -4.40
CA VAL A 567 1.53 1.79 -4.22
C VAL A 567 2.33 1.02 -3.18
N GLN A 568 1.75 -0.03 -2.62
CA GLN A 568 2.53 -1.00 -1.85
C GLN A 568 3.37 -1.86 -2.79
N GLY A 569 4.65 -2.04 -2.45
CA GLY A 569 5.56 -2.87 -3.23
C GLY A 569 6.78 -3.32 -2.44
N HIS A 570 6.97 -4.64 -2.36
CA HIS A 570 8.09 -5.28 -1.66
C HIS A 570 9.33 -5.50 -2.53
N ALA A 571 9.28 -5.12 -3.81
CA ALA A 571 10.36 -5.31 -4.77
C ALA A 571 11.49 -4.27 -4.66
N HIS A 572 11.36 -3.27 -3.77
CA HIS A 572 12.34 -2.20 -3.57
C HIS A 572 12.57 -1.98 -2.08
N TYR A 573 13.71 -1.37 -1.74
CA TYR A 573 13.99 -0.92 -0.37
C TYR A 573 13.82 0.58 -0.29
N ASN A 574 13.09 1.04 0.72
CA ASN A 574 12.93 2.45 1.02
C ASN A 574 13.70 2.81 2.29
N PHE A 575 14.46 3.88 2.22
CA PHE A 575 15.27 4.37 3.33
C PHE A 575 14.92 5.80 3.71
N SER A 576 14.83 6.09 5.01
CA SER A 576 14.68 7.44 5.54
C SER A 576 15.97 8.22 5.31
N VAL A 577 15.91 9.25 4.45
CA VAL A 577 17.06 10.13 4.18
C VAL A 577 17.45 10.88 5.45
N THR A 578 16.48 11.34 6.22
CA THR A 578 16.72 11.99 7.51
C THR A 578 17.39 11.02 8.49
N GLY A 579 16.92 9.77 8.57
CA GLY A 579 17.54 8.73 9.40
C GLY A 579 19.00 8.49 9.03
N LEU A 580 19.29 8.33 7.74
CA LEU A 580 20.65 8.21 7.22
C LEU A 580 21.51 9.42 7.58
N ALA A 581 21.00 10.63 7.35
CA ALA A 581 21.74 11.87 7.61
C ALA A 581 22.09 12.04 9.10
N VAL A 582 21.15 11.74 10.00
CA VAL A 582 21.38 11.80 11.45
C VAL A 582 22.42 10.76 11.88
N ILE A 583 22.32 9.53 11.40
CA ILE A 583 23.31 8.48 11.70
C ILE A 583 24.70 8.90 11.24
N LEU A 584 24.83 9.40 10.01
CA LEU A 584 26.09 9.85 9.45
C LEU A 584 26.66 11.04 10.23
N ALA A 585 25.84 12.04 10.57
CA ALA A 585 26.27 13.23 11.29
C ALA A 585 26.74 12.91 12.73
N VAL A 586 25.96 12.12 13.47
CA VAL A 586 26.30 11.72 14.85
C VAL A 586 27.52 10.81 14.86
N GLY A 587 27.57 9.81 13.96
CA GLY A 587 28.71 8.91 13.87
C GLY A 587 30.00 9.63 13.50
N LEU A 588 29.94 10.55 12.52
CA LEU A 588 31.09 11.37 12.14
C LEU A 588 31.52 12.29 13.29
N ALA A 589 30.57 12.88 14.03
CA ALA A 589 30.88 13.69 15.21
C ALA A 589 31.60 12.87 16.28
N ILE A 590 31.18 11.63 16.56
CA ILE A 590 31.86 10.73 17.50
C ILE A 590 33.28 10.41 17.02
N ILE A 591 33.45 10.09 15.74
CA ILE A 591 34.76 9.80 15.15
C ILE A 591 35.68 11.02 15.25
N VAL A 592 35.18 12.21 14.88
CA VAL A 592 35.94 13.47 14.96
C VAL A 592 36.28 13.81 16.41
N VAL A 593 35.35 13.67 17.35
CA VAL A 593 35.63 13.86 18.78
C VAL A 593 36.67 12.87 19.25
N ASN A 594 36.63 11.60 18.83
CA ASN A 594 37.66 10.66 19.24
C ASN A 594 39.05 11.03 18.68
N LEU A 595 39.12 11.33 17.38
CA LEU A 595 40.37 11.67 16.70
C LEU A 595 40.94 13.03 17.13
N ALA A 596 40.09 14.00 17.46
CA ALA A 596 40.50 15.33 17.88
C ALA A 596 40.69 15.42 19.40
N CYS A 597 39.76 14.90 20.21
CA CYS A 597 39.75 15.06 21.66
C CYS A 597 40.63 14.06 22.43
N ILE A 598 41.04 12.93 21.85
CA ILE A 598 42.10 12.09 22.43
C ILE A 598 43.46 12.53 21.87
N PRO A 599 44.56 12.41 22.62
CA PRO A 599 44.94 13.28 23.72
C PRO A 599 45.31 14.71 23.26
N SER A 600 45.43 14.94 21.95
CA SER A 600 46.09 16.12 21.39
C SER A 600 45.30 17.40 21.59
N ALA A 601 43.98 17.45 21.31
CA ALA A 601 43.22 18.69 21.53
C ALA A 601 42.81 18.90 22.99
N ALA A 602 42.58 17.85 23.79
CA ALA A 602 42.22 18.02 25.20
C ALA A 602 43.38 18.60 26.02
N PHE A 603 44.59 18.10 25.84
CA PHE A 603 45.77 18.64 26.51
C PHE A 603 46.21 19.98 25.90
N TRP A 604 46.16 20.13 24.57
CA TRP A 604 46.45 21.40 23.91
C TRP A 604 45.46 22.52 24.29
N ALA A 605 44.15 22.26 24.36
CA ALA A 605 43.16 23.25 24.76
C ALA A 605 43.32 23.66 26.24
N ARG A 606 43.68 22.72 27.13
CA ARG A 606 43.98 23.01 28.54
C ARG A 606 45.23 23.88 28.68
N ARG A 607 46.31 23.55 27.95
CA ARG A 607 47.54 24.36 27.85
C ARG A 607 47.25 25.77 27.34
N ARG A 608 46.38 25.90 26.32
CA ARG A 608 46.03 27.19 25.71
C ARG A 608 45.07 28.03 26.56
N LEU A 609 44.14 27.41 27.30
CA LEU A 609 43.16 28.09 28.16
C LEU A 609 43.70 28.43 29.56
N ARG A 610 44.98 28.16 29.86
CA ARG A 610 45.63 28.40 31.17
C ARG A 610 44.87 27.79 32.37
N ARG A 611 44.11 26.71 32.15
CA ARG A 611 43.43 25.95 33.21
C ARG A 611 44.29 24.76 33.65
N HIS A 612 45.59 24.99 33.86
CA HIS A 612 46.52 23.98 34.37
C HIS A 612 46.53 24.01 35.90
N THR A 613 46.38 22.84 36.51
CA THR A 613 46.52 22.58 37.95
C THR A 613 47.46 21.39 38.12
N ALA A 614 48.17 21.25 39.23
CA ALA A 614 49.04 20.08 39.45
C ALA A 614 48.30 18.76 39.21
N ALA A 615 47.06 18.65 39.69
CA ALA A 615 46.19 17.50 39.48
C ALA A 615 45.83 17.22 38.00
N SER A 616 45.87 18.21 37.11
CA SER A 616 45.65 17.99 35.67
C SER A 616 46.90 17.46 34.96
N ASP A 617 48.09 17.81 35.45
CA ASP A 617 49.36 17.37 34.89
C ASP A 617 49.63 15.91 35.30
N ASP A 618 49.31 15.54 36.53
CA ASP A 618 49.39 14.15 37.02
C ASP A 618 48.48 13.22 36.20
N ARG A 619 47.29 13.68 35.80
CA ARG A 619 46.33 12.94 34.96
C ARG A 619 46.81 12.72 33.53
N GLU A 620 47.53 13.69 32.99
CA GLU A 620 48.15 13.61 31.66
C GLU A 620 49.33 12.63 31.71
N LEU A 621 50.14 12.72 32.75
CA LEU A 621 51.28 11.84 32.99
C LEU A 621 50.83 10.38 33.18
N GLU A 622 49.83 10.11 34.03
CA GLU A 622 49.33 8.75 34.27
C GLU A 622 48.78 8.09 33.00
N TRP A 623 48.08 8.86 32.15
CA TRP A 623 47.58 8.38 30.85
C TRP A 623 48.72 8.08 29.85
N TYR A 624 49.81 8.85 29.91
CA TYR A 624 50.97 8.63 29.05
C TYR A 624 51.83 7.47 29.52
N GLU A 625 52.15 7.40 30.82
CA GLU A 625 52.93 6.32 31.43
C GLU A 625 52.22 4.97 31.37
N GLY A 626 50.88 4.99 31.39
CA GLY A 626 50.06 3.80 31.22
C GLY A 626 50.01 3.26 29.79
N ASP A 627 50.58 3.94 28.78
CA ASP A 627 50.66 3.42 27.42
C ASP A 627 51.52 2.15 27.35
N LEU A 628 51.06 1.14 26.61
CA LEU A 628 51.73 -0.17 26.53
C LEU A 628 53.22 -0.07 26.14
N LEU A 629 53.56 0.77 25.16
CA LEU A 629 54.93 0.87 24.68
C LEU A 629 55.81 1.62 25.69
N VAL A 630 55.24 2.59 26.41
CA VAL A 630 55.93 3.31 27.49
C VAL A 630 56.16 2.39 28.69
N ALA A 631 55.15 1.63 29.10
CA ALA A 631 55.28 0.63 30.17
C ALA A 631 56.32 -0.46 29.82
N GLN A 632 56.33 -0.93 28.57
CA GLN A 632 57.33 -1.88 28.07
C GLN A 632 58.74 -1.27 28.08
N CYS A 633 58.89 -0.01 27.64
CA CYS A 633 60.14 0.72 27.69
C CYS A 633 60.69 0.78 29.13
N ARG A 634 59.87 1.17 30.11
CA ARG A 634 60.26 1.23 31.53
C ARG A 634 60.69 -0.13 32.08
N LEU A 635 60.02 -1.20 31.69
CA LEU A 635 60.40 -2.57 32.07
C LEU A 635 61.79 -2.92 31.54
N PHE A 636 62.06 -2.60 30.27
CA PHE A 636 63.37 -2.86 29.65
C PHE A 636 64.48 -1.99 30.24
N GLU A 637 64.21 -0.73 30.57
CA GLU A 637 65.16 0.13 31.28
C GLU A 637 65.56 -0.47 32.64
N LYS A 638 64.61 -1.04 33.39
CA LYS A 638 64.91 -1.76 34.65
C LYS A 638 65.73 -3.03 34.43
N GLN A 639 65.66 -3.63 33.26
CA GLN A 639 66.50 -4.77 32.87
C GLN A 639 67.86 -4.33 32.28
N GLY A 640 68.20 -3.04 32.33
CA GLY A 640 69.45 -2.50 31.82
C GLY A 640 69.47 -2.28 30.30
N VAL A 641 68.33 -2.43 29.62
CA VAL A 641 68.20 -2.19 28.19
C VAL A 641 67.74 -0.73 27.99
N GLY A 642 68.69 0.15 27.67
CA GLY A 642 68.47 1.58 27.42
C GLY A 642 69.75 2.27 26.92
N PRO A 643 69.76 3.60 26.75
CA PRO A 643 68.64 4.54 26.95
C PRO A 643 67.64 4.55 25.77
N TRP A 644 66.41 4.96 26.05
CA TRP A 644 65.33 5.16 25.07
C TRP A 644 65.04 6.66 24.87
N ARG A 645 64.56 7.03 23.68
CA ARG A 645 64.11 8.39 23.32
C ARG A 645 62.69 8.34 22.77
N ALA A 646 61.90 9.37 23.03
CA ALA A 646 60.58 9.55 22.42
C ALA A 646 60.65 10.55 21.25
N ASP A 647 59.87 10.34 20.19
CA ASP A 647 59.85 11.17 18.98
C ASP A 647 58.97 12.45 19.09
N GLY A 648 58.46 12.75 20.29
CA GLY A 648 57.51 13.85 20.50
C GLY A 648 58.12 15.09 21.15
N LYS A 649 57.52 16.26 20.90
CA LYS A 649 57.78 17.47 21.70
C LYS A 649 57.42 17.17 23.16
N ASP A 650 58.30 17.57 24.08
CA ASP A 650 58.19 17.35 25.52
C ASP A 650 58.36 15.89 25.99
N GLY A 651 58.91 14.98 25.16
CA GLY A 651 59.17 13.59 25.55
C GLY A 651 57.95 12.67 25.51
N VAL A 652 56.85 13.14 24.90
CA VAL A 652 55.57 12.43 24.75
C VAL A 652 55.46 11.84 23.33
N GLY A 653 55.83 10.57 23.14
CA GLY A 653 55.80 9.91 21.83
C GLY A 653 56.21 8.43 21.88
N THR A 654 56.21 7.75 20.74
CA THR A 654 56.58 6.33 20.67
C THR A 654 58.04 6.15 21.12
N PRO A 655 58.31 5.33 22.16
CA PRO A 655 59.66 5.12 22.65
C PRO A 655 60.48 4.30 21.64
N MET A 656 61.67 4.79 21.33
CA MET A 656 62.64 4.16 20.43
C MET A 656 64.00 4.05 21.13
N PRO A 657 64.73 2.92 20.99
CA PRO A 657 66.06 2.81 21.56
C PRO A 657 66.99 3.82 20.88
N VAL A 658 67.81 4.53 21.66
CA VAL A 658 68.70 5.58 21.15
C VAL A 658 69.74 5.00 20.17
N GLN A 659 70.11 3.74 20.35
CA GLN A 659 71.02 3.02 19.46
C GLN A 659 70.24 2.13 18.50
N SER A 660 70.19 2.54 17.23
CA SER A 660 69.59 1.77 16.14
C SER A 660 70.33 0.43 15.96
N GLY A 661 69.59 -0.68 15.87
CA GLY A 661 70.14 -2.00 15.54
C GLY A 661 70.59 -2.88 16.73
N LYS A 662 70.51 -2.41 17.98
CA LYS A 662 70.78 -3.26 19.15
C LYS A 662 69.74 -4.37 19.27
N ARG A 663 70.19 -5.63 19.25
CA ARG A 663 69.37 -6.81 19.57
C ARG A 663 69.52 -7.10 21.07
N PHE A 664 68.41 -7.33 21.76
CA PHE A 664 68.38 -7.73 23.17
C PHE A 664 67.44 -8.92 23.32
N LYS A 665 67.69 -9.77 24.32
CA LYS A 665 66.81 -10.89 24.63
C LYS A 665 65.53 -10.37 25.28
N SER A 666 64.37 -10.83 24.83
CA SER A 666 63.07 -10.44 25.41
C SER A 666 62.81 -11.09 26.77
N VAL A 667 63.55 -12.15 27.11
CA VAL A 667 63.48 -12.87 28.38
C VAL A 667 64.92 -13.02 28.89
N PRO A 668 65.23 -12.61 30.14
CA PRO A 668 66.56 -12.82 30.71
C PRO A 668 66.88 -14.32 30.83
N ASP A 669 68.12 -14.71 30.56
CA ASP A 669 68.60 -16.06 30.85
C ASP A 669 68.53 -16.26 32.37
N GLY A 670 68.03 -17.41 32.82
CA GLY A 670 67.65 -17.66 34.22
C GLY A 670 68.76 -17.53 35.29
N ASN A 671 69.98 -17.16 34.90
CA ASN A 671 71.14 -17.01 35.77
C ASN A 671 71.49 -15.55 36.12
N ASP A 672 70.92 -14.54 35.45
CA ASP A 672 71.25 -13.12 35.67
C ASP A 672 70.20 -12.33 36.47
N VAL A 673 69.18 -13.00 37.02
CA VAL A 673 68.18 -12.33 37.88
C VAL A 673 68.66 -12.38 39.32
N GLY A 674 69.37 -11.34 39.77
CA GLY A 674 69.64 -11.11 41.19
C GLY A 674 68.31 -11.03 41.95
N SER A 675 68.14 -11.90 42.96
CA SER A 675 67.18 -11.94 44.09
C SER A 675 65.88 -11.11 44.05
N GLY A 676 65.28 -10.89 42.88
CA GLY A 676 63.92 -10.41 42.72
C GLY A 676 63.05 -11.63 42.51
N GLU A 677 62.18 -11.92 43.48
CA GLU A 677 61.14 -12.92 43.34
C GLU A 677 60.49 -12.75 41.96
N ARG A 678 60.54 -13.80 41.12
CA ARG A 678 59.53 -13.95 40.07
C ARG A 678 58.17 -13.73 40.74
N CYS A 679 57.16 -13.24 40.03
CA CYS A 679 55.77 -13.30 40.52
C CYS A 679 55.42 -14.77 40.80
N ALA A 680 55.79 -15.27 41.98
CA ALA A 680 55.87 -16.67 42.32
C ALA A 680 55.04 -16.87 43.58
N ASP A 681 54.05 -17.75 43.43
CA ASP A 681 53.37 -18.50 44.48
C ASP A 681 52.94 -17.74 45.72
N VAL A 682 51.77 -17.09 45.64
CA VAL A 682 50.93 -16.85 46.82
C VAL A 682 50.44 -18.20 47.34
N LYS A 683 51.27 -18.88 48.14
CA LYS A 683 50.81 -19.95 49.02
C LYS A 683 49.98 -19.30 50.13
N LEU A 684 48.69 -19.62 50.12
CA LEU A 684 47.77 -19.40 51.24
C LEU A 684 48.34 -20.10 52.48
N ALA A 685 48.81 -19.34 53.46
CA ALA A 685 49.00 -19.82 54.81
C ALA A 685 47.70 -19.58 55.59
N THR A 686 47.05 -20.67 55.99
CA THR A 686 45.98 -20.74 56.99
C THR A 686 46.50 -20.37 58.38
N PRO A 687 45.63 -19.89 59.28
CA PRO A 687 44.96 -20.82 60.20
C PRO A 687 43.52 -21.16 59.81
#